data_AF-I4I2T5-F1
#
_entry.id   AF-I4I2T5-F1
#
_cell.length_a   1.000
_cell.length_b   1.000
_cell.length_c   1.000
_cell.angle_alpha   90.00
_cell.angle_beta   90.00
_cell.angle_gamma   90.00
#
_symmetry.space_group_name_H-M   'P 1'
#
loop_
_entity.id
_entity.type
_entity.pdbx_description
1 polymer ?
#
loop_
_entity_poly.entity_id
_entity_poly.type
_entity_poly.pdbx_seq_one_letter_code
_entity_poly.pdbx_strand_id
1 'polypeptide(L)'
;MIYAGSGDDTIIGVNPNSSNPGQGESDSLTGEAGSDRFVLGDATWIGYDDGNSTSPGNSDYAQITDFNPTDDIIQLRGSSSNYLLVVSGTDTQLYIDKTGEPDELIAVINNQTALSLTASYFSYVSSPTLPSITLAVAPASVTEDGTTNLVYTFTRNGVTTNALTVNYTVAGTATFNTDYTQTGAASYTVTTGTVTFAANSSTATVTVDPTADTIVESNETVILTLASGTGYTVGTTTAVTGTITNDDTSVTLAVAPASVTEDGTTNLVYTFTRSGVTSNALTVNYTLGGTATLNTDYTRTGTTNTVTFAAGSSTATVTVDPTADTTVESNETVILTLASGTGYTVGTTTAVTGTITNDDFPSITLAVAPSSVTEDGTTNLVYTFTRTGSTTSALTANYTVGGTATNGTDYTSIPTSVTFAAGSATATVTVDPTADTTVESDETVILTLAAGTGYTVGTTTPVTGTITNDDFPSITLAVSPSSVTEDGTTNLVYTFTRSGVTTNPLTVNYTLGGTATLNTDYTRTGTTNTVTFAAGSSTATVTVNPTADTTVESDETVILTLAAGTGYTVGTTTAVTGTITNDDFPQLSINDITVVEGQNSNAILTVTVNNPNSQAISVNYTTTPINAIANVDYTSQTGTLTIAANTSTATISIPILNDNLNEPDEAFTVTLSNAVNATINPDEAIGQVIITDTLQSSITRTLPNNVENLRLIGSNNINGTGNAGDNKITGNSGNNILAGANGNDIYCFNASTPLGSDTIQETTTGGIDTLDFTGTNTAVRVNLGTTAVQTAVTNNLKLTFSANNTIENIISDSGNDRLTGNSLNNTLTGGGGNDQLTGQNGNDRLIGGFGDDLLTGGNGSDNFIFNSSNLGIDAISDFTSGSDKIVLSKAIFTALQSIIGNGFSQPAEFASVADDDLVATSSAFIVYSTSSGSIYYNQNGSAAGLGSGSEFANLLTVPTLIAADFALIN
;
A
#
# COMPACT_ATOMS: atom_id res chain seq x y z
N MET A 1 63.20 -103.44 40.92
CA MET A 1 63.60 -103.45 42.35
C MET A 1 65.13 -103.55 42.42
N ILE A 2 65.80 -102.48 42.83
CA ILE A 2 67.25 -102.35 42.86
C ILE A 2 67.66 -102.01 44.30
N TYR A 3 68.54 -102.84 44.87
CA TYR A 3 68.98 -102.75 46.25
C TYR A 3 70.51 -102.77 46.27
N ALA A 4 71.13 -101.69 46.75
CA ALA A 4 72.58 -101.53 46.73
C ALA A 4 73.28 -102.13 47.98
N GLY A 5 72.59 -102.16 49.12
CA GLY A 5 73.16 -102.57 50.41
C GLY A 5 73.97 -101.44 51.06
N SER A 6 74.46 -101.63 52.29
CA SER A 6 75.12 -100.53 53.04
C SER A 6 76.44 -100.06 52.38
N GLY A 7 76.56 -98.75 52.08
CA GLY A 7 77.70 -98.13 51.39
C GLY A 7 77.32 -96.78 50.75
N ASP A 8 78.28 -96.06 50.15
CA ASP A 8 77.98 -94.88 49.31
C ASP A 8 77.82 -95.34 47.85
N ASP A 9 76.60 -95.65 47.42
CA ASP A 9 76.34 -96.26 46.13
C ASP A 9 75.76 -95.29 45.09
N THR A 10 75.84 -95.66 43.81
CA THR A 10 75.13 -94.96 42.73
C THR A 10 74.15 -95.90 42.06
N ILE A 11 72.87 -95.61 42.26
CA ILE A 11 71.75 -96.44 41.89
C ILE A 11 71.08 -95.79 40.69
N ILE A 12 71.19 -96.42 39.54
CA ILE A 12 70.55 -95.95 38.30
C ILE A 12 69.21 -96.66 38.20
N GLY A 13 68.12 -95.90 38.28
CA GLY A 13 66.78 -96.47 38.34
C GLY A 13 66.38 -97.19 37.05
N VAL A 14 66.78 -96.65 35.90
CA VAL A 14 66.44 -97.17 34.57
C VAL A 14 67.60 -98.00 34.02
N ASN A 15 67.32 -99.12 33.34
CA ASN A 15 68.36 -99.87 32.63
C ASN A 15 68.70 -99.15 31.31
N PRO A 16 69.88 -98.51 31.17
CA PRO A 16 70.21 -97.73 29.98
C PRO A 16 70.36 -98.59 28.71
N ASN A 17 70.41 -99.92 28.85
CA ASN A 17 70.49 -100.85 27.72
C ASN A 17 69.12 -101.41 27.29
N SER A 18 68.01 -100.98 27.91
CA SER A 18 66.66 -101.32 27.44
C SER A 18 66.36 -100.62 26.11
N SER A 19 65.49 -101.19 25.27
CA SER A 19 65.04 -100.52 24.04
C SER A 19 64.16 -99.31 24.33
N ASN A 20 63.40 -99.37 25.43
CA ASN A 20 62.59 -98.28 25.95
C ASN A 20 62.84 -98.17 27.47
N PRO A 21 64.01 -97.67 27.90
CA PRO A 21 64.29 -97.51 29.33
C PRO A 21 63.22 -96.60 29.97
N GLY A 22 62.82 -96.83 31.22
CA GLY A 22 61.87 -96.03 32.02
C GLY A 22 60.43 -95.86 31.52
N GLN A 23 60.05 -96.37 30.35
CA GLN A 23 58.67 -96.32 29.87
C GLN A 23 57.90 -97.60 30.24
N GLY A 24 56.71 -97.45 30.80
CA GLY A 24 55.86 -98.54 31.28
C GLY A 24 56.33 -99.21 32.58
N GLU A 25 57.34 -98.68 33.29
CA GLU A 25 58.00 -99.34 34.41
C GLU A 25 58.00 -98.53 35.72
N SER A 26 57.75 -99.22 36.84
CA SER A 26 57.96 -98.68 38.19
C SER A 26 59.04 -99.47 38.92
N ASP A 27 60.08 -98.76 39.32
CA ASP A 27 61.26 -99.35 39.94
C ASP A 27 61.42 -98.90 41.37
N SER A 28 61.38 -99.85 42.30
CA SER A 28 61.69 -99.57 43.70
C SER A 28 63.21 -99.58 43.92
N LEU A 29 63.74 -98.47 44.45
CA LEU A 29 65.15 -98.20 44.70
C LEU A 29 65.40 -98.08 46.20
N THR A 30 66.37 -98.83 46.72
CA THR A 30 66.73 -98.86 48.14
C THR A 30 68.25 -98.79 48.30
N GLY A 31 68.73 -97.81 49.06
CA GLY A 31 70.17 -97.58 49.29
C GLY A 31 70.71 -98.20 50.59
N GLU A 32 69.88 -98.27 51.63
CA GLU A 32 70.24 -98.53 53.03
C GLU A 32 71.12 -97.43 53.67
N ALA A 33 72.14 -97.81 54.44
CA ALA A 33 72.95 -96.88 55.22
C ALA A 33 74.19 -96.45 54.42
N GLY A 34 74.30 -95.14 54.18
CA GLY A 34 75.41 -94.50 53.49
C GLY A 34 74.95 -93.20 52.82
N SER A 35 75.82 -92.58 52.02
CA SER A 35 75.48 -91.43 51.17
C SER A 35 75.21 -91.88 49.74
N ASP A 36 73.97 -92.24 49.45
CA ASP A 36 73.58 -92.84 48.18
C ASP A 36 73.18 -91.83 47.12
N ARG A 37 73.44 -92.15 45.85
CA ARG A 37 73.05 -91.34 44.68
C ARG A 37 72.03 -92.08 43.81
N PHE A 38 70.80 -91.61 43.82
CA PHE A 38 69.73 -92.12 42.96
C PHE A 38 69.68 -91.33 41.64
N VAL A 39 70.00 -91.98 40.52
CA VAL A 39 69.98 -91.35 39.19
C VAL A 39 68.68 -91.70 38.48
N LEU A 40 67.86 -90.68 38.22
CA LEU A 40 66.57 -90.80 37.54
C LEU A 40 66.72 -90.41 36.07
N GLY A 41 67.34 -91.31 35.29
CA GLY A 41 67.70 -91.11 33.88
C GLY A 41 69.16 -91.45 33.56
N ASP A 42 69.62 -91.12 32.36
CA ASP A 42 71.01 -91.39 31.92
C ASP A 42 71.71 -90.15 31.35
N ALA A 43 72.82 -90.32 30.61
CA ALA A 43 73.61 -89.24 30.02
C ALA A 43 72.89 -88.37 28.96
N THR A 44 71.82 -88.91 28.40
CA THR A 44 71.23 -88.50 27.13
C THR A 44 69.71 -88.33 27.19
N TRP A 45 69.08 -88.76 28.28
CA TRP A 45 67.62 -88.76 28.44
C TRP A 45 67.20 -88.67 29.93
N ILE A 46 65.99 -88.19 30.17
CA ILE A 46 65.36 -88.02 31.50
C ILE A 46 64.54 -89.27 31.79
N GLY A 47 64.81 -89.99 32.88
CA GLY A 47 64.15 -91.28 33.15
C GLY A 47 62.70 -91.15 33.62
N TYR A 48 61.89 -92.17 33.32
CA TYR A 48 60.47 -92.32 33.68
C TYR A 48 59.52 -91.29 33.04
N ASP A 49 59.72 -91.06 31.75
CA ASP A 49 58.93 -90.17 30.89
C ASP A 49 58.40 -91.00 29.72
N ASP A 50 57.06 -91.15 29.65
CA ASP A 50 56.38 -91.99 28.65
C ASP A 50 56.34 -91.34 27.25
N GLY A 51 56.84 -90.09 27.14
CA GLY A 51 56.87 -89.30 25.92
C GLY A 51 55.50 -88.76 25.50
N ASN A 52 54.46 -88.87 26.36
CA ASN A 52 53.12 -88.41 26.08
C ASN A 52 52.90 -86.97 26.55
N SER A 53 53.15 -86.04 25.64
CA SER A 53 52.99 -84.60 25.87
C SER A 53 51.57 -84.08 26.15
N THR A 54 50.55 -84.95 26.23
CA THR A 54 49.13 -84.53 26.29
C THR A 54 48.37 -85.00 27.52
N SER A 55 48.89 -85.96 28.28
CA SER A 55 48.21 -86.49 29.48
C SER A 55 49.23 -86.66 30.61
N PRO A 56 48.90 -86.36 31.88
CA PRO A 56 49.82 -86.60 32.98
C PRO A 56 50.19 -88.08 33.09
N GLY A 57 51.48 -88.40 33.04
CA GLY A 57 52.01 -89.75 33.24
C GLY A 57 52.16 -90.07 34.73
N ASN A 58 51.50 -91.13 35.21
CA ASN A 58 51.63 -91.60 36.61
C ASN A 58 51.91 -93.11 36.73
N SER A 59 52.12 -93.77 35.59
CA SER A 59 52.29 -95.23 35.54
C SER A 59 53.75 -95.66 35.70
N ASP A 60 54.69 -94.73 35.42
CA ASP A 60 56.11 -95.03 35.32
C ASP A 60 56.87 -94.12 36.28
N TYR A 61 57.51 -94.66 37.31
CA TYR A 61 58.24 -93.86 38.28
C TYR A 61 59.18 -94.70 39.14
N ALA A 62 60.26 -94.07 39.62
CA ALA A 62 61.10 -94.67 40.65
C ALA A 62 60.49 -94.52 42.05
N GLN A 63 60.32 -95.60 42.79
CA GLN A 63 59.95 -95.54 44.21
C GLN A 63 61.20 -95.64 45.09
N ILE A 64 61.62 -94.52 45.69
CA ILE A 64 62.79 -94.47 46.58
C ILE A 64 62.32 -94.71 48.02
N THR A 65 62.75 -95.81 48.63
CA THR A 65 62.08 -96.36 49.83
C THR A 65 62.62 -95.86 51.17
N ASP A 66 63.87 -95.42 51.22
CA ASP A 66 64.61 -95.13 52.45
C ASP A 66 65.49 -93.89 52.36
N PHE A 67 65.15 -92.97 51.46
CA PHE A 67 65.90 -91.73 51.24
C PHE A 67 66.12 -90.92 52.51
N ASN A 68 67.40 -90.65 52.82
CA ASN A 68 67.81 -89.77 53.90
C ASN A 68 68.34 -88.43 53.36
N PRO A 69 67.61 -87.32 53.52
CA PRO A 69 68.00 -86.02 52.94
C PRO A 69 69.27 -85.40 53.55
N THR A 70 69.86 -85.96 54.61
CA THR A 70 71.17 -85.49 55.10
C THR A 70 72.34 -86.09 54.35
N ASP A 71 72.18 -87.31 53.83
CA ASP A 71 73.29 -88.14 53.34
C ASP A 71 73.13 -88.46 51.85
N ASP A 72 71.90 -88.68 51.39
CA ASP A 72 71.61 -89.12 50.03
C ASP A 72 71.34 -87.97 49.07
N ILE A 73 71.51 -88.24 47.77
CA ILE A 73 71.17 -87.32 46.70
C ILE A 73 70.36 -88.01 45.59
N ILE A 74 69.49 -87.26 44.95
CA ILE A 74 68.81 -87.61 43.71
C ILE A 74 69.43 -86.77 42.59
N GLN A 75 69.97 -87.45 41.57
CA GLN A 75 70.56 -86.81 40.39
C GLN A 75 69.54 -86.73 39.25
N LEU A 76 69.34 -85.51 38.78
CA LEU A 76 68.42 -85.10 37.72
C LEU A 76 69.19 -84.44 36.57
N ARG A 77 68.51 -84.21 35.44
CA ARG A 77 69.08 -83.56 34.25
C ARG A 77 68.51 -82.16 34.05
N GLY A 78 69.30 -81.25 33.49
CA GLY A 78 68.81 -79.90 33.16
C GLY A 78 68.77 -78.97 34.38
N SER A 79 67.71 -78.19 34.53
CA SER A 79 67.58 -77.18 35.59
C SER A 79 66.58 -77.64 36.65
N SER A 80 66.76 -77.22 37.91
CA SER A 80 65.79 -77.47 38.99
C SER A 80 64.40 -76.90 38.70
N SER A 81 64.32 -75.86 37.87
CA SER A 81 63.06 -75.26 37.40
C SER A 81 62.20 -76.19 36.56
N ASN A 82 62.76 -77.29 36.08
CA ASN A 82 62.05 -78.25 35.23
C ASN A 82 61.36 -79.34 36.05
N TYR A 83 61.31 -79.21 37.37
CA TYR A 83 60.80 -80.24 38.24
C TYR A 83 59.85 -79.63 39.28
N LEU A 84 58.94 -80.46 39.79
CA LEU A 84 57.96 -80.09 40.80
C LEU A 84 57.90 -81.16 41.89
N LEU A 85 57.78 -80.74 43.15
CA LEU A 85 57.57 -81.66 44.29
C LEU A 85 56.15 -81.51 44.83
N VAL A 86 55.47 -82.63 45.07
CA VAL A 86 54.11 -82.69 45.61
C VAL A 86 54.06 -83.69 46.78
N VAL A 87 53.64 -83.25 47.97
CA VAL A 87 53.49 -84.15 49.14
C VAL A 87 52.16 -84.90 49.06
N SER A 88 52.21 -86.23 49.16
CA SER A 88 51.04 -87.12 49.16
C SER A 88 51.11 -88.09 50.34
N GLY A 89 50.31 -87.85 51.38
CA GLY A 89 50.35 -88.63 52.63
C GLY A 89 51.66 -88.42 53.38
N THR A 90 52.42 -89.49 53.60
CA THR A 90 53.76 -89.46 54.23
C THR A 90 54.89 -89.32 53.21
N ASP A 91 54.59 -89.33 51.91
CA ASP A 91 55.58 -89.43 50.84
C ASP A 91 55.64 -88.12 50.02
N THR A 92 56.76 -87.88 49.33
CA THR A 92 56.90 -86.77 48.37
C THR A 92 57.03 -87.33 46.97
N GLN A 93 56.20 -86.85 46.06
CA GLN A 93 56.24 -87.17 44.64
C GLN A 93 57.06 -86.11 43.89
N LEU A 94 57.95 -86.53 43.01
CA LEU A 94 58.77 -85.70 42.14
C LEU A 94 58.26 -85.84 40.70
N TYR A 95 57.83 -84.71 40.16
CA TYR A 95 57.40 -84.58 38.78
C TYR A 95 58.43 -83.83 37.95
N ILE A 96 58.48 -84.12 36.66
CA ILE A 96 59.12 -83.25 35.68
C ILE A 96 58.08 -82.27 35.12
N ASP A 97 58.29 -80.98 35.36
CA ASP A 97 57.51 -79.85 34.85
C ASP A 97 58.20 -79.32 33.59
N LYS A 98 57.76 -79.82 32.43
CA LYS A 98 58.19 -79.32 31.12
C LYS A 98 57.19 -78.30 30.64
N THR A 99 57.69 -77.11 30.29
CA THR A 99 56.83 -76.02 29.82
C THR A 99 56.01 -76.43 28.58
N GLY A 100 54.69 -76.56 28.75
CA GLY A 100 53.76 -76.86 27.65
C GLY A 100 53.28 -78.31 27.60
N GLU A 101 53.73 -79.18 28.51
CA GLU A 101 53.26 -80.55 28.66
C GLU A 101 52.71 -80.73 30.09
N PRO A 102 51.75 -81.64 30.33
CA PRO A 102 51.31 -81.95 31.69
C PRO A 102 52.45 -82.57 32.51
N ASP A 103 52.55 -82.22 33.79
CA ASP A 103 53.57 -82.74 34.70
C ASP A 103 53.56 -84.28 34.76
N GLU A 104 54.72 -84.91 34.61
CA GLU A 104 54.88 -86.37 34.65
C GLU A 104 55.59 -86.81 35.93
N LEU A 105 55.04 -87.82 36.61
CA LEU A 105 55.60 -88.35 37.86
C LEU A 105 56.83 -89.19 37.55
N ILE A 106 58.01 -88.77 37.99
CA ILE A 106 59.26 -89.51 37.72
C ILE A 106 59.81 -90.24 38.95
N ALA A 107 59.42 -89.82 40.17
CA ALA A 107 59.73 -90.56 41.38
C ALA A 107 58.76 -90.33 42.54
N VAL A 108 58.68 -91.31 43.44
CA VAL A 108 58.00 -91.22 44.74
C VAL A 108 59.03 -91.51 45.83
N ILE A 109 59.26 -90.55 46.72
CA ILE A 109 60.18 -90.62 47.85
C ILE A 109 59.39 -90.91 49.12
N ASN A 110 59.52 -92.12 49.64
CA ASN A 110 58.72 -92.60 50.76
C ASN A 110 59.13 -91.95 52.10
N ASN A 111 58.15 -91.70 52.98
CA ASN A 111 58.31 -91.18 54.34
C ASN A 111 59.06 -89.84 54.44
N GLN A 112 59.05 -89.04 53.38
CA GLN A 112 59.62 -87.69 53.35
C GLN A 112 58.53 -86.71 52.93
N THR A 113 58.35 -85.62 53.68
CA THR A 113 57.28 -84.62 53.39
C THR A 113 57.79 -83.17 53.30
N ALA A 114 59.10 -82.94 53.43
CA ALA A 114 59.69 -81.60 53.49
C ALA A 114 60.87 -81.43 52.52
N LEU A 115 60.77 -82.02 51.33
CA LEU A 115 61.83 -81.92 50.32
C LEU A 115 61.75 -80.61 49.52
N SER A 116 62.90 -80.14 49.03
CA SER A 116 63.05 -78.92 48.23
C SER A 116 64.03 -79.16 47.08
N LEU A 117 63.63 -78.83 45.85
CA LEU A 117 64.43 -79.01 44.62
C LEU A 117 65.74 -78.19 44.59
N THR A 118 65.84 -77.20 45.46
CA THR A 118 67.04 -76.35 45.62
C THR A 118 67.99 -76.85 46.70
N ALA A 119 67.60 -77.88 47.46
CA ALA A 119 68.46 -78.46 48.48
C ALA A 119 69.61 -79.27 47.84
N SER A 120 70.68 -79.44 48.60
CA SER A 120 71.90 -80.11 48.14
C SER A 120 71.72 -81.58 47.76
N TYR A 121 70.63 -82.21 48.20
CA TYR A 121 70.26 -83.57 47.83
C TYR A 121 69.59 -83.68 46.46
N PHE A 122 69.45 -82.60 45.69
CA PHE A 122 69.17 -82.67 44.26
C PHE A 122 70.37 -82.16 43.45
N SER A 123 70.86 -82.96 42.48
CA SER A 123 72.04 -82.66 41.65
C SER A 123 71.69 -82.64 40.16
N TYR A 124 72.23 -81.69 39.36
CA TYR A 124 71.82 -81.47 37.96
C TYR A 124 72.98 -81.45 36.93
N VAL A 125 72.84 -82.10 35.75
CA VAL A 125 73.90 -82.28 34.69
C VAL A 125 73.48 -81.90 33.23
N SER A 126 74.43 -81.58 32.30
CA SER A 126 74.21 -80.99 30.92
C SER A 126 74.50 -81.93 29.68
N SER A 127 74.16 -81.52 28.41
CA SER A 127 73.99 -82.36 27.16
C SER A 127 75.06 -82.18 26.01
N PRO A 128 75.31 -83.13 25.05
CA PRO A 128 76.37 -83.07 23.98
C PRO A 128 76.03 -82.31 22.65
N THR A 129 77.03 -81.91 21.82
CA THR A 129 76.90 -80.96 20.67
C THR A 129 76.93 -81.56 19.23
N LEU A 130 75.96 -81.19 18.38
CA LEU A 130 75.82 -81.56 16.94
C LEU A 130 76.42 -80.48 15.99
N PRO A 131 76.79 -80.81 14.72
CA PRO A 131 77.22 -79.80 13.74
C PRO A 131 76.05 -78.88 13.32
N SER A 132 76.33 -77.59 13.12
CA SER A 132 75.34 -76.59 12.72
C SER A 132 75.40 -76.29 11.22
N ILE A 133 74.25 -76.20 10.56
CA ILE A 133 74.15 -75.88 9.12
C ILE A 133 73.64 -74.47 8.91
N THR A 134 74.39 -73.66 8.16
CA THR A 134 73.94 -72.35 7.67
C THR A 134 73.68 -72.39 6.17
N LEU A 135 72.84 -71.47 5.70
CA LEU A 135 72.46 -71.29 4.30
C LEU A 135 72.61 -69.81 3.94
N ALA A 136 73.14 -69.54 2.76
CA ALA A 136 73.23 -68.20 2.16
C ALA A 136 73.10 -68.29 0.64
N VAL A 137 72.69 -67.21 -0.02
CA VAL A 137 72.62 -67.10 -1.49
C VAL A 137 73.51 -65.95 -1.97
N ALA A 138 74.26 -66.18 -3.04
CA ALA A 138 75.04 -65.14 -3.70
C ALA A 138 75.13 -65.38 -5.22
N PRO A 139 74.90 -64.36 -6.07
CA PRO A 139 74.34 -63.05 -5.74
C PRO A 139 72.90 -63.13 -5.19
N ALA A 140 72.42 -62.05 -4.56
CA ALA A 140 71.05 -62.00 -3.98
C ALA A 140 69.95 -61.75 -5.03
N SER A 141 70.32 -61.25 -6.22
CA SER A 141 69.41 -61.04 -7.35
C SER A 141 70.16 -61.19 -8.68
N VAL A 142 69.44 -61.63 -9.71
CA VAL A 142 69.92 -61.80 -11.10
C VAL A 142 68.84 -61.34 -12.07
N THR A 143 69.22 -60.90 -13.27
CA THR A 143 68.24 -60.65 -14.35
C THR A 143 67.83 -61.98 -14.98
N GLU A 144 66.60 -62.02 -15.49
CA GLU A 144 66.05 -63.18 -16.19
C GLU A 144 66.89 -63.59 -17.40
N ASP A 145 67.25 -62.62 -18.25
CA ASP A 145 68.14 -62.83 -19.41
C ASP A 145 69.65 -62.75 -19.05
N GLY A 146 69.96 -62.73 -17.76
CA GLY A 146 71.32 -62.60 -17.24
C GLY A 146 72.17 -63.85 -17.45
N THR A 147 73.50 -63.67 -17.45
CA THR A 147 74.45 -64.81 -17.47
C THR A 147 74.83 -65.32 -16.07
N THR A 148 74.22 -64.77 -15.02
CA THR A 148 74.54 -65.06 -13.62
C THR A 148 73.40 -65.80 -12.94
N ASN A 149 73.73 -66.80 -12.12
CA ASN A 149 72.76 -67.69 -11.48
C ASN A 149 72.71 -67.42 -9.98
N LEU A 150 71.57 -67.70 -9.32
CA LEU A 150 71.46 -67.64 -7.86
C LEU A 150 72.11 -68.90 -7.26
N VAL A 151 73.20 -68.75 -6.49
CA VAL A 151 73.90 -69.89 -5.89
C VAL A 151 73.64 -69.96 -4.38
N TYR A 152 72.83 -70.93 -3.96
CA TYR A 152 72.58 -71.24 -2.55
C TYR A 152 73.68 -72.14 -2.01
N THR A 153 74.43 -71.64 -1.03
CA THR A 153 75.53 -72.35 -0.38
C THR A 153 75.13 -72.76 1.03
N PHE A 154 75.08 -74.07 1.25
CA PHE A 154 74.91 -74.69 2.56
C PHE A 154 76.30 -74.88 3.17
N THR A 155 76.50 -74.41 4.40
CA THR A 155 77.78 -74.50 5.12
C THR A 155 77.60 -75.30 6.40
N ARG A 156 78.47 -76.28 6.61
CA ARG A 156 78.49 -77.16 7.76
C ARG A 156 79.59 -76.76 8.73
N ASN A 157 79.21 -76.33 9.93
CA ASN A 157 80.10 -75.91 11.01
C ASN A 157 80.14 -76.96 12.12
N GLY A 158 81.30 -77.57 12.35
CA GLY A 158 81.50 -78.63 13.34
C GLY A 158 82.12 -79.88 12.72
N VAL A 159 81.68 -81.07 13.17
CA VAL A 159 82.23 -82.35 12.70
C VAL A 159 81.89 -82.58 11.22
N THR A 160 82.90 -82.80 10.36
CA THR A 160 82.77 -83.00 8.89
C THR A 160 83.08 -84.42 8.42
N THR A 161 83.47 -85.32 9.31
CA THR A 161 84.05 -86.63 8.96
C THR A 161 83.13 -87.55 8.15
N ASN A 162 81.83 -87.58 8.47
CA ASN A 162 80.84 -88.40 7.77
C ASN A 162 80.01 -87.56 6.79
N ALA A 163 79.52 -88.17 5.70
CA ALA A 163 78.54 -87.54 4.82
C ALA A 163 77.28 -87.13 5.60
N LEU A 164 76.62 -86.06 5.18
CA LEU A 164 75.43 -85.51 5.84
C LEU A 164 74.41 -85.06 4.80
N THR A 165 73.17 -85.52 4.92
CA THR A 165 72.05 -85.02 4.11
C THR A 165 71.29 -83.97 4.90
N VAL A 166 71.09 -82.81 4.29
CA VAL A 166 70.38 -81.68 4.90
C VAL A 166 69.10 -81.41 4.13
N ASN A 167 68.01 -81.23 4.88
CA ASN A 167 66.69 -80.93 4.35
C ASN A 167 66.47 -79.41 4.28
N TYR A 168 65.76 -78.96 3.25
CA TYR A 168 65.27 -77.59 3.15
C TYR A 168 63.89 -77.55 2.48
N THR A 169 63.12 -76.50 2.75
CA THR A 169 61.86 -76.22 2.04
C THR A 169 62.10 -75.23 0.91
N VAL A 170 61.32 -75.35 -0.16
CA VAL A 170 61.31 -74.46 -1.32
C VAL A 170 60.03 -73.62 -1.27
N ALA A 171 60.18 -72.31 -1.45
CA ALA A 171 59.11 -71.34 -1.57
C ALA A 171 59.53 -70.21 -2.53
N GLY A 172 58.69 -69.20 -2.72
CA GLY A 172 58.96 -68.07 -3.62
C GLY A 172 57.81 -67.85 -4.60
N THR A 173 57.91 -66.80 -5.40
CA THR A 173 56.95 -66.49 -6.47
C THR A 173 57.33 -67.11 -7.81
N ALA A 174 58.62 -67.42 -8.01
CA ALA A 174 59.10 -68.08 -9.23
C ALA A 174 58.72 -69.56 -9.22
N THR A 175 58.34 -70.07 -10.37
CA THR A 175 57.82 -71.40 -10.66
C THR A 175 58.90 -72.29 -11.26
N PHE A 176 59.17 -73.42 -10.60
CA PHE A 176 60.19 -74.37 -11.04
C PHE A 176 59.85 -75.00 -12.41
N ASN A 177 60.78 -74.93 -13.37
CA ASN A 177 60.68 -75.28 -14.80
C ASN A 177 59.86 -74.33 -15.70
N THR A 178 59.34 -73.22 -15.17
CA THR A 178 58.85 -72.12 -15.99
C THR A 178 59.88 -71.00 -15.90
N ASP A 179 60.11 -70.50 -14.69
CA ASP A 179 60.87 -69.26 -14.49
C ASP A 179 62.33 -69.56 -14.12
N TYR A 180 62.63 -70.77 -13.65
CA TYR A 180 64.00 -71.23 -13.41
C TYR A 180 64.17 -72.75 -13.46
N THR A 181 65.42 -73.20 -13.65
CA THR A 181 65.88 -74.58 -13.44
C THR A 181 66.92 -74.65 -12.32
N GLN A 182 67.28 -75.86 -11.85
CA GLN A 182 68.28 -76.00 -10.76
C GLN A 182 69.26 -77.15 -10.95
N THR A 183 70.46 -77.01 -10.38
CA THR A 183 71.48 -78.05 -10.28
C THR A 183 72.10 -78.11 -8.88
N GLY A 184 72.57 -79.29 -8.45
CA GLY A 184 73.29 -79.48 -7.18
C GLY A 184 72.46 -80.03 -6.01
N ALA A 185 71.12 -79.94 -6.07
CA ALA A 185 70.26 -80.64 -5.11
C ALA A 185 70.28 -82.17 -5.30
N ALA A 186 70.20 -82.91 -4.20
CA ALA A 186 70.03 -84.38 -4.21
C ALA A 186 68.57 -84.79 -4.47
N SER A 187 67.62 -83.96 -4.04
CA SER A 187 66.20 -84.02 -4.40
C SER A 187 65.65 -82.60 -4.45
N TYR A 188 64.75 -82.30 -5.41
CA TYR A 188 64.13 -80.99 -5.54
C TYR A 188 62.67 -81.13 -6.02
N THR A 189 61.75 -80.59 -5.25
CA THR A 189 60.32 -80.49 -5.56
C THR A 189 59.85 -79.05 -5.31
N VAL A 190 58.63 -78.72 -5.72
CA VAL A 190 58.06 -77.37 -5.53
C VAL A 190 57.95 -76.91 -4.07
N THR A 191 58.01 -77.81 -3.08
CA THR A 191 57.89 -77.47 -1.66
C THR A 191 59.07 -77.91 -0.80
N THR A 192 59.86 -78.88 -1.25
CA THR A 192 60.94 -79.48 -0.45
C THR A 192 62.12 -79.91 -1.30
N GLY A 193 63.30 -79.92 -0.70
CA GLY A 193 64.51 -80.44 -1.31
C GLY A 193 65.54 -80.92 -0.29
N THR A 194 66.56 -81.61 -0.77
CA THR A 194 67.68 -82.07 0.04
C THR A 194 69.01 -81.79 -0.65
N VAL A 195 70.04 -81.52 0.13
CA VAL A 195 71.43 -81.39 -0.34
C VAL A 195 72.33 -82.32 0.46
N THR A 196 73.31 -82.93 -0.20
CA THR A 196 74.23 -83.88 0.44
C THR A 196 75.62 -83.27 0.55
N PHE A 197 76.15 -83.17 1.77
CA PHE A 197 77.56 -82.95 2.04
C PHE A 197 78.30 -84.27 1.86
N ALA A 198 79.29 -84.30 0.97
CA ALA A 198 80.24 -85.41 0.91
C ALA A 198 81.05 -85.50 2.22
N ALA A 199 81.58 -86.69 2.53
CA ALA A 199 82.48 -86.85 3.67
C ALA A 199 83.69 -85.90 3.54
N ASN A 200 84.05 -85.24 4.64
CA ASN A 200 85.06 -84.17 4.71
C ASN A 200 84.71 -82.88 3.95
N SER A 201 83.50 -82.71 3.42
CA SER A 201 83.06 -81.44 2.84
C SER A 201 82.42 -80.54 3.89
N SER A 202 82.83 -79.28 3.93
CA SER A 202 82.21 -78.23 4.74
C SER A 202 81.12 -77.46 3.99
N THR A 203 80.97 -77.65 2.67
CA THR A 203 79.96 -76.96 1.86
C THR A 203 79.24 -77.90 0.89
N ALA A 204 78.02 -77.52 0.52
CA ALA A 204 77.27 -78.07 -0.60
C ALA A 204 76.41 -76.95 -1.22
N THR A 205 76.12 -77.02 -2.51
CA THR A 205 75.45 -75.91 -3.22
C THR A 205 74.25 -76.37 -4.03
N VAL A 206 73.25 -75.49 -4.12
CA VAL A 206 72.13 -75.57 -5.06
C VAL A 206 72.15 -74.31 -5.91
N THR A 207 72.33 -74.46 -7.22
CA THR A 207 72.34 -73.35 -8.18
C THR A 207 71.00 -73.27 -8.88
N VAL A 208 70.40 -72.08 -8.87
CA VAL A 208 69.13 -71.72 -9.51
C VAL A 208 69.44 -70.85 -10.73
N ASP A 209 68.99 -71.29 -11.90
CA ASP A 209 69.27 -70.71 -13.22
C ASP A 209 67.97 -70.17 -13.84
N PRO A 210 67.77 -68.83 -13.91
CA PRO A 210 66.57 -68.23 -14.52
C PRO A 210 66.37 -68.68 -15.98
N THR A 211 65.12 -68.77 -16.40
CA THR A 211 64.77 -69.06 -17.80
C THR A 211 64.53 -67.74 -18.54
N ALA A 212 65.36 -67.43 -19.54
CA ALA A 212 65.23 -66.21 -20.36
C ALA A 212 63.96 -66.22 -21.25
N ASP A 213 63.18 -65.13 -21.26
CA ASP A 213 62.07 -64.94 -22.19
C ASP A 213 61.89 -63.48 -22.72
N THR A 214 60.68 -63.10 -23.17
CA THR A 214 60.38 -61.75 -23.72
C THR A 214 59.04 -61.20 -23.22
N ILE A 215 58.52 -61.82 -22.16
CA ILE A 215 57.26 -61.52 -21.52
C ILE A 215 57.54 -60.53 -20.39
N VAL A 216 56.98 -59.33 -20.52
CA VAL A 216 57.03 -58.35 -19.43
C VAL A 216 56.25 -58.87 -18.22
N GLU A 217 56.99 -59.30 -17.20
CA GLU A 217 56.44 -59.77 -15.93
C GLU A 217 56.99 -59.04 -14.70
N SER A 218 56.59 -59.45 -13.50
CA SER A 218 57.08 -58.86 -12.25
C SER A 218 58.32 -59.58 -11.75
N ASN A 219 59.24 -58.89 -11.05
CA ASN A 219 60.36 -59.55 -10.39
C ASN A 219 59.88 -60.69 -9.47
N GLU A 220 60.57 -61.82 -9.54
CA GLU A 220 60.18 -63.05 -8.89
C GLU A 220 61.20 -63.50 -7.85
N THR A 221 60.80 -64.40 -6.95
CA THR A 221 61.66 -64.86 -5.85
C THR A 221 61.76 -66.37 -5.80
N VAL A 222 62.95 -66.87 -5.46
CA VAL A 222 63.21 -68.24 -5.04
C VAL A 222 63.67 -68.21 -3.58
N ILE A 223 63.08 -69.01 -2.73
CA ILE A 223 63.28 -68.97 -1.28
C ILE A 223 63.61 -70.38 -0.78
N LEU A 224 64.78 -70.54 -0.18
CA LEU A 224 65.18 -71.79 0.48
C LEU A 224 65.27 -71.58 1.99
N THR A 225 64.64 -72.46 2.77
CA THR A 225 64.69 -72.43 4.24
C THR A 225 65.19 -73.76 4.76
N LEU A 226 66.20 -73.75 5.64
CA LEU A 226 66.69 -74.98 6.27
C LEU A 226 65.60 -75.62 7.12
N ALA A 227 65.41 -76.93 6.96
CA ALA A 227 64.47 -77.72 7.74
C ALA A 227 65.19 -78.57 8.79
N SER A 228 64.49 -78.92 9.87
CA SER A 228 65.00 -79.83 10.89
C SER A 228 65.31 -81.21 10.31
N GLY A 229 66.37 -81.84 10.78
CA GLY A 229 66.78 -83.17 10.37
C GLY A 229 67.66 -83.84 11.41
N THR A 230 67.90 -85.14 11.22
CA THR A 230 68.76 -85.91 12.12
C THR A 230 70.24 -85.63 11.87
N GLY A 231 71.02 -85.43 12.93
CA GLY A 231 72.48 -85.33 12.84
C GLY A 231 73.04 -83.92 12.61
N TYR A 232 72.20 -82.87 12.67
CA TYR A 232 72.62 -81.47 12.62
C TYR A 232 71.67 -80.54 13.37
N THR A 233 72.15 -79.34 13.71
CA THR A 233 71.31 -78.22 14.16
C THR A 233 71.15 -77.20 13.04
N VAL A 234 69.99 -76.55 12.97
CA VAL A 234 69.73 -75.47 12.00
C VAL A 234 70.40 -74.19 12.50
N GLY A 235 71.41 -73.72 11.78
CA GLY A 235 72.16 -72.50 12.06
C GLY A 235 71.60 -71.25 11.38
N THR A 236 71.02 -71.38 10.18
CA THR A 236 70.23 -70.29 9.54
C THR A 236 68.75 -70.60 9.71
N THR A 237 68.07 -69.87 10.60
CA THR A 237 66.64 -70.04 10.91
C THR A 237 65.73 -69.18 10.03
N THR A 238 66.28 -68.19 9.34
CA THR A 238 65.54 -67.33 8.42
C THR A 238 65.57 -67.88 7.01
N ALA A 239 64.48 -67.69 6.28
CA ALA A 239 64.42 -68.01 4.86
C ALA A 239 65.49 -67.21 4.07
N VAL A 240 66.14 -67.86 3.12
CA VAL A 240 67.14 -67.25 2.23
C VAL A 240 66.50 -67.01 0.88
N THR A 241 66.41 -65.75 0.48
CA THR A 241 65.71 -65.31 -0.73
C THR A 241 66.69 -64.88 -1.81
N GLY A 242 66.53 -65.41 -3.01
CA GLY A 242 67.13 -64.92 -4.25
C GLY A 242 66.04 -64.35 -5.15
N THR A 243 66.34 -63.29 -5.91
CA THR A 243 65.37 -62.60 -6.78
C THR A 243 65.76 -62.71 -8.26
N ILE A 244 64.79 -62.98 -9.13
CA ILE A 244 64.90 -62.91 -10.59
C ILE A 244 64.22 -61.61 -11.03
N THR A 245 64.89 -60.75 -11.80
CA THR A 245 64.35 -59.45 -12.21
C THR A 245 64.05 -59.38 -13.71
N ASN A 246 62.84 -58.93 -14.08
CA ASN A 246 62.41 -58.72 -15.46
C ASN A 246 63.15 -57.54 -16.12
N ASP A 247 63.58 -57.72 -17.38
CA ASP A 247 64.29 -56.72 -18.18
C ASP A 247 63.64 -56.36 -19.55
N ASP A 248 62.37 -56.72 -19.78
CA ASP A 248 61.63 -56.43 -21.02
C ASP A 248 61.01 -55.03 -21.16
N THR A 249 60.80 -54.57 -22.42
CA THR A 249 60.27 -53.21 -22.76
C THR A 249 58.83 -53.22 -23.33
N SER A 250 57.91 -52.43 -22.75
CA SER A 250 56.50 -52.28 -23.21
C SER A 250 56.07 -50.82 -23.37
N VAL A 251 55.21 -50.53 -24.36
CA VAL A 251 54.68 -49.18 -24.64
C VAL A 251 53.15 -49.13 -24.52
N THR A 252 52.63 -48.15 -23.81
CA THR A 252 51.18 -47.84 -23.69
C THR A 252 50.85 -46.49 -24.31
N LEU A 253 49.58 -46.26 -24.64
CA LEU A 253 49.05 -45.03 -25.23
C LEU A 253 47.81 -44.56 -24.45
N ALA A 254 47.73 -43.26 -24.17
CA ALA A 254 46.56 -42.62 -23.58
C ALA A 254 46.35 -41.23 -24.18
N VAL A 255 45.14 -40.68 -24.11
CA VAL A 255 44.83 -39.29 -24.50
C VAL A 255 44.28 -38.54 -23.30
N ALA A 256 44.74 -37.31 -23.09
CA ALA A 256 44.19 -36.40 -22.10
C ALA A 256 44.23 -34.95 -22.62
N PRO A 257 43.13 -34.18 -22.46
CA PRO A 257 41.79 -34.62 -22.05
C PRO A 257 41.14 -35.57 -23.09
N ALA A 258 40.04 -36.25 -22.71
CA ALA A 258 39.33 -37.18 -23.61
C ALA A 258 38.46 -36.48 -24.68
N SER A 259 38.14 -35.20 -24.46
CA SER A 259 37.42 -34.35 -25.39
C SER A 259 37.84 -32.88 -25.23
N VAL A 260 37.72 -32.10 -26.30
CA VAL A 260 37.98 -30.66 -26.36
C VAL A 260 36.92 -29.99 -27.26
N THR A 261 36.63 -28.70 -27.07
CA THR A 261 35.80 -27.94 -28.02
C THR A 261 36.63 -27.50 -29.22
N GLU A 262 35.98 -27.28 -30.36
CA GLU A 262 36.64 -26.82 -31.59
C GLU A 262 37.26 -25.42 -31.46
N ASP A 263 36.64 -24.55 -30.66
CA ASP A 263 37.10 -23.19 -30.35
C ASP A 263 37.98 -23.11 -29.08
N GLY A 264 38.18 -24.25 -28.44
CA GLY A 264 38.80 -24.37 -27.14
C GLY A 264 40.30 -24.12 -27.18
N THR A 265 40.85 -23.60 -26.08
CA THR A 265 42.30 -23.40 -25.94
C THR A 265 43.09 -24.66 -25.59
N THR A 266 42.41 -25.80 -25.43
CA THR A 266 42.99 -27.06 -24.94
C THR A 266 43.08 -28.08 -26.07
N ASN A 267 44.24 -28.74 -26.19
CA ASN A 267 44.52 -29.70 -27.27
C ASN A 267 44.36 -31.13 -26.76
N LEU A 268 44.01 -32.07 -27.64
CA LEU A 268 44.07 -33.50 -27.33
C LEU A 268 45.54 -33.94 -27.33
N VAL A 269 46.08 -34.35 -26.17
CA VAL A 269 47.47 -34.81 -26.06
C VAL A 269 47.51 -36.33 -25.92
N TYR A 270 47.95 -36.99 -26.98
CA TYR A 270 48.22 -38.43 -26.97
C TYR A 270 49.61 -38.69 -26.40
N THR A 271 49.66 -39.33 -25.24
CA THR A 271 50.91 -39.64 -24.52
C THR A 271 51.21 -41.12 -24.66
N PHE A 272 52.37 -41.41 -25.26
CA PHE A 272 52.96 -42.74 -25.31
C PHE A 272 53.88 -42.90 -24.11
N THR A 273 53.76 -44.01 -23.38
CA THR A 273 54.58 -44.29 -22.19
C THR A 273 55.32 -45.61 -22.37
N ARG A 274 56.65 -45.60 -22.21
CA ARG A 274 57.50 -46.80 -22.25
C ARG A 274 57.89 -47.24 -20.83
N SER A 275 57.77 -48.53 -20.55
CA SER A 275 58.25 -49.24 -19.36
C SER A 275 59.37 -50.24 -19.74
N GLY A 276 60.23 -50.59 -18.78
CA GLY A 276 61.42 -51.42 -19.04
C GLY A 276 62.66 -50.59 -19.39
N VAL A 277 63.37 -50.97 -20.46
CA VAL A 277 64.66 -50.36 -20.83
C VAL A 277 64.47 -48.97 -21.45
N THR A 278 64.99 -47.93 -20.79
CA THR A 278 64.92 -46.54 -21.27
C THR A 278 66.22 -46.02 -21.88
N SER A 279 67.32 -46.77 -21.77
CA SER A 279 68.67 -46.31 -22.10
C SER A 279 68.86 -45.92 -23.58
N ASN A 280 68.19 -46.60 -24.50
CA ASN A 280 68.23 -46.31 -25.93
C ASN A 280 66.99 -45.56 -26.40
N ALA A 281 67.13 -44.77 -27.46
CA ALA A 281 65.98 -44.18 -28.16
C ALA A 281 65.11 -45.29 -28.77
N LEU A 282 63.79 -45.10 -28.77
CA LEU A 282 62.82 -46.05 -29.34
C LEU A 282 61.86 -45.31 -30.25
N THR A 283 61.65 -45.80 -31.47
CA THR A 283 60.60 -45.31 -32.36
C THR A 283 59.41 -46.25 -32.33
N VAL A 284 58.23 -45.68 -32.12
CA VAL A 284 56.96 -46.38 -31.96
C VAL A 284 56.01 -45.96 -33.06
N ASN A 285 55.31 -46.93 -33.64
CA ASN A 285 54.37 -46.71 -34.73
C ASN A 285 52.94 -46.62 -34.20
N TYR A 286 52.10 -45.82 -34.84
CA TYR A 286 50.66 -45.78 -34.60
C TYR A 286 49.88 -45.64 -35.92
N THR A 287 48.55 -45.79 -35.89
CA THR A 287 47.67 -45.46 -37.02
C THR A 287 46.67 -44.38 -36.62
N LEU A 288 46.21 -43.59 -37.58
CA LEU A 288 45.23 -42.51 -37.38
C LEU A 288 43.88 -42.89 -38.02
N GLY A 289 42.77 -42.61 -37.33
CA GLY A 289 41.40 -42.74 -37.81
C GLY A 289 40.46 -41.77 -37.09
N GLY A 290 39.15 -42.01 -37.16
CA GLY A 290 38.12 -41.13 -36.59
C GLY A 290 37.22 -40.50 -37.65
N THR A 291 36.28 -39.66 -37.23
CA THR A 291 35.38 -38.91 -38.13
C THR A 291 35.93 -37.54 -38.52
N ALA A 292 36.81 -36.96 -37.71
CA ALA A 292 37.45 -35.69 -37.99
C ALA A 292 38.53 -35.83 -39.08
N THR A 293 38.59 -34.86 -39.98
CA THR A 293 39.48 -34.76 -41.14
C THR A 293 40.69 -33.88 -40.84
N LEU A 294 41.90 -34.46 -41.00
CA LEU A 294 43.15 -33.73 -40.78
C LEU A 294 43.30 -32.55 -41.76
N ASN A 295 43.59 -31.37 -41.22
CA ASN A 295 43.68 -30.04 -41.85
C ASN A 295 42.34 -29.39 -42.26
N THR A 296 41.21 -30.01 -41.93
CA THR A 296 39.90 -29.32 -41.95
C THR A 296 39.46 -29.09 -40.53
N ASP A 297 39.39 -30.17 -39.74
CA ASP A 297 38.80 -30.13 -38.40
C ASP A 297 39.89 -30.07 -37.30
N TYR A 298 41.12 -30.50 -37.60
CA TYR A 298 42.27 -30.39 -36.68
C TYR A 298 43.63 -30.40 -37.38
N THR A 299 44.68 -29.94 -36.69
CA THR A 299 46.10 -30.13 -37.02
C THR A 299 46.81 -30.98 -35.96
N ARG A 300 48.03 -31.49 -36.23
CA ARG A 300 48.80 -32.26 -35.22
C ARG A 300 50.30 -32.02 -35.26
N THR A 301 50.99 -32.37 -34.18
CA THR A 301 52.46 -32.38 -34.12
C THR A 301 53.05 -33.55 -34.91
N GLY A 302 53.95 -33.24 -35.85
CA GLY A 302 54.64 -34.24 -36.69
C GLY A 302 53.85 -34.63 -37.95
N THR A 303 54.57 -35.12 -38.96
CA THR A 303 54.02 -35.45 -40.29
C THR A 303 53.97 -36.96 -40.56
N THR A 304 54.56 -37.78 -39.69
CA THR A 304 54.59 -39.24 -39.80
C THR A 304 53.75 -39.90 -38.70
N ASN A 305 53.22 -41.09 -38.96
CA ASN A 305 52.47 -41.87 -37.96
C ASN A 305 53.43 -42.63 -37.00
N THR A 306 54.44 -41.93 -36.51
CA THR A 306 55.47 -42.47 -35.62
C THR A 306 55.76 -41.46 -34.51
N VAL A 307 56.12 -41.94 -33.33
CA VAL A 307 56.63 -41.12 -32.22
C VAL A 307 57.96 -41.69 -31.74
N THR A 308 58.90 -40.83 -31.35
CA THR A 308 60.24 -41.28 -30.90
C THR A 308 60.45 -40.89 -29.44
N PHE A 309 60.73 -41.88 -28.60
CA PHE A 309 61.29 -41.70 -27.28
C PHE A 309 62.77 -41.35 -27.41
N ALA A 310 63.20 -40.22 -26.84
CA ALA A 310 64.62 -39.93 -26.69
C ALA A 310 65.29 -40.95 -25.75
N ALA A 311 66.61 -41.14 -25.87
CA ALA A 311 67.38 -41.93 -24.90
C ALA A 311 67.18 -41.36 -23.49
N GLY A 312 66.86 -42.23 -22.53
CA GLY A 312 66.50 -41.86 -21.16
C GLY A 312 65.06 -41.37 -20.98
N SER A 313 64.27 -41.18 -22.06
CA SER A 313 62.87 -40.77 -21.96
C SER A 313 61.92 -41.97 -21.82
N SER A 314 60.99 -41.85 -20.88
CA SER A 314 59.88 -42.78 -20.67
C SER A 314 58.59 -42.32 -21.33
N THR A 315 58.51 -41.09 -21.85
CA THR A 315 57.31 -40.56 -22.53
C THR A 315 57.64 -39.88 -23.86
N ALA A 316 56.67 -39.88 -24.76
CA ALA A 316 56.65 -39.09 -25.97
C ALA A 316 55.19 -38.75 -26.35
N THR A 317 54.94 -37.63 -27.02
CA THR A 317 53.57 -37.15 -27.25
C THR A 317 53.27 -36.84 -28.71
N VAL A 318 51.98 -36.92 -29.05
CA VAL A 318 51.38 -36.35 -30.27
C VAL A 318 50.24 -35.43 -29.82
N THR A 319 50.36 -34.14 -30.12
CA THR A 319 49.33 -33.15 -29.82
C THR A 319 48.45 -32.96 -31.05
N VAL A 320 47.13 -32.96 -30.84
CA VAL A 320 46.07 -32.71 -31.83
C VAL A 320 45.35 -31.42 -31.44
N ASP A 321 45.32 -30.46 -32.36
CA ASP A 321 44.85 -29.08 -32.18
C ASP A 321 43.61 -28.83 -33.06
N PRO A 322 42.40 -28.70 -32.49
CA PRO A 322 41.17 -28.46 -33.26
C PRO A 322 41.21 -27.15 -34.07
N THR A 323 40.42 -27.06 -35.14
CA THR A 323 40.27 -25.84 -35.96
C THR A 323 38.95 -25.17 -35.58
N ALA A 324 39.01 -23.94 -35.07
CA ALA A 324 37.81 -23.20 -34.65
C ALA A 324 36.99 -22.68 -35.85
N ASP A 325 35.67 -22.85 -35.83
CA ASP A 325 34.75 -22.14 -36.71
C ASP A 325 33.45 -21.63 -36.03
N THR A 326 32.34 -21.48 -36.77
CA THR A 326 31.06 -20.94 -36.27
C THR A 326 29.84 -21.74 -36.79
N THR A 327 30.09 -22.92 -37.34
CA THR A 327 29.12 -23.76 -38.04
C THR A 327 28.56 -24.80 -37.09
N VAL A 328 27.24 -24.79 -36.87
CA VAL A 328 26.61 -25.86 -36.07
C VAL A 328 26.71 -27.20 -36.80
N GLU A 329 27.56 -28.08 -36.29
CA GLU A 329 27.77 -29.44 -36.77
C GLU A 329 27.74 -30.51 -35.65
N SER A 330 28.11 -31.75 -35.99
CA SER A 330 28.09 -32.88 -35.06
C SER A 330 29.46 -33.08 -34.42
N ASN A 331 29.52 -33.54 -33.16
CA ASN A 331 30.81 -33.88 -32.54
C ASN A 331 31.59 -34.91 -33.37
N GLU A 332 32.89 -34.69 -33.49
CA GLU A 332 33.79 -35.49 -34.29
C GLU A 332 34.86 -36.22 -33.45
N THR A 333 35.52 -37.23 -34.01
CA THR A 333 36.50 -38.06 -33.29
C THR A 333 37.84 -38.10 -34.00
N VAL A 334 38.92 -38.12 -33.21
CA VAL A 334 40.29 -38.43 -33.63
C VAL A 334 40.71 -39.69 -32.90
N ILE A 335 41.22 -40.70 -33.62
CA ILE A 335 41.54 -42.01 -33.05
C ILE A 335 42.99 -42.38 -33.37
N LEU A 336 43.80 -42.65 -32.35
CA LEU A 336 45.15 -43.23 -32.48
C LEU A 336 45.15 -44.68 -31.98
N THR A 337 45.66 -45.60 -32.79
CA THR A 337 45.87 -47.01 -32.40
C THR A 337 47.36 -47.32 -32.40
N LEU A 338 47.87 -47.82 -31.28
CA LEU A 338 49.27 -48.22 -31.15
C LEU A 338 49.55 -49.46 -32.02
N ALA A 339 50.57 -49.40 -32.87
CA ALA A 339 50.91 -50.48 -33.79
C ALA A 339 52.13 -51.27 -33.30
N SER A 340 52.21 -52.55 -33.69
CA SER A 340 53.39 -53.40 -33.42
C SER A 340 54.65 -52.83 -34.06
N GLY A 341 55.78 -52.93 -33.38
CA GLY A 341 57.08 -52.49 -33.88
C GLY A 341 58.22 -53.30 -33.27
N THR A 342 59.46 -52.96 -33.64
CA THR A 342 60.66 -53.63 -33.13
C THR A 342 61.12 -52.98 -31.81
N GLY A 343 61.46 -53.79 -30.81
CA GLY A 343 62.04 -53.31 -29.55
C GLY A 343 61.03 -52.85 -28.49
N TYR A 344 59.75 -53.19 -28.65
CA TYR A 344 58.72 -53.03 -27.63
C TYR A 344 57.55 -53.99 -27.86
N THR A 345 56.86 -54.33 -26.78
CA THR A 345 55.53 -54.94 -26.83
C THR A 345 54.44 -53.86 -26.74
N VAL A 346 53.29 -54.12 -27.38
CA VAL A 346 52.13 -53.21 -27.37
C VAL A 346 51.34 -53.42 -26.09
N GLY A 347 51.47 -52.49 -25.14
CA GLY A 347 50.75 -52.52 -23.86
C GLY A 347 49.31 -51.97 -23.94
N THR A 348 49.00 -51.14 -24.92
CA THR A 348 47.62 -50.67 -25.19
C THR A 348 47.11 -51.23 -26.50
N THR A 349 46.24 -52.24 -26.44
CA THR A 349 45.74 -52.97 -27.61
C THR A 349 44.44 -52.41 -28.19
N THR A 350 43.76 -51.52 -27.45
CA THR A 350 42.53 -50.84 -27.89
C THR A 350 42.84 -49.47 -28.50
N ALA A 351 42.05 -49.06 -29.50
CA ALA A 351 42.15 -47.73 -30.08
C ALA A 351 41.85 -46.64 -29.03
N VAL A 352 42.67 -45.59 -29.00
CA VAL A 352 42.52 -44.44 -28.09
C VAL A 352 41.82 -43.33 -28.84
N THR A 353 40.67 -42.90 -28.33
CA THR A 353 39.78 -41.93 -28.99
C THR A 353 39.76 -40.61 -28.21
N GLY A 354 40.01 -39.51 -28.91
CA GLY A 354 39.71 -38.16 -28.46
C GLY A 354 38.56 -37.55 -29.27
N THR A 355 37.71 -36.74 -28.65
CA THR A 355 36.52 -36.14 -29.29
C THR A 355 36.70 -34.63 -29.44
N ILE A 356 36.35 -34.08 -30.59
CA ILE A 356 36.18 -32.64 -30.84
C ILE A 356 34.67 -32.36 -30.75
N THR A 357 34.24 -31.50 -29.83
CA THR A 357 32.82 -31.21 -29.60
C THR A 357 32.42 -29.87 -30.19
N ASN A 358 31.29 -29.83 -30.90
CA ASN A 358 30.70 -28.60 -31.43
C ASN A 358 30.09 -27.75 -30.31
N ASP A 359 30.45 -26.49 -30.22
CA ASP A 359 29.94 -25.56 -29.21
C ASP A 359 29.11 -24.39 -29.76
N ASP A 360 28.83 -24.37 -31.07
CA ASP A 360 28.13 -23.31 -31.78
C ASP A 360 26.58 -23.25 -31.63
N PHE A 361 25.96 -24.00 -30.71
CA PHE A 361 24.50 -23.95 -30.50
C PHE A 361 24.04 -22.55 -30.07
N PRO A 362 22.93 -22.01 -30.61
CA PRO A 362 22.45 -20.70 -30.19
C PRO A 362 22.04 -20.71 -28.71
N SER A 363 22.37 -19.65 -27.97
CA SER A 363 22.00 -19.48 -26.56
C SER A 363 20.75 -18.62 -26.42
N ILE A 364 19.83 -19.01 -25.54
CA ILE A 364 18.60 -18.24 -25.27
C ILE A 364 18.64 -17.66 -23.87
N THR A 365 18.54 -16.34 -23.77
CA THR A 365 18.33 -15.63 -22.51
C THR A 365 16.87 -15.14 -22.42
N LEU A 366 16.40 -14.95 -21.19
CA LEU A 366 15.09 -14.43 -20.85
C LEU A 366 15.26 -13.22 -19.94
N ALA A 367 14.51 -12.15 -20.21
CA ALA A 367 14.39 -10.98 -19.35
C ALA A 367 12.95 -10.47 -19.37
N VAL A 368 12.53 -9.75 -18.33
CA VAL A 368 11.22 -9.07 -18.27
C VAL A 368 11.45 -7.57 -18.12
N ALA A 369 10.68 -6.78 -18.87
CA ALA A 369 10.65 -5.34 -18.73
C ALA A 369 9.22 -4.81 -18.98
N PRO A 370 8.71 -3.87 -18.15
CA PRO A 370 9.26 -3.48 -16.85
C PRO A 370 9.27 -4.65 -15.84
N SER A 371 9.96 -4.51 -14.71
CA SER A 371 10.01 -5.56 -13.66
C SER A 371 8.73 -5.65 -12.82
N SER A 372 7.91 -4.59 -12.83
CA SER A 372 6.62 -4.54 -12.15
C SER A 372 5.64 -3.64 -12.92
N VAL A 373 4.36 -3.95 -12.84
CA VAL A 373 3.23 -3.17 -13.38
C VAL A 373 2.09 -3.15 -12.36
N THR A 374 1.20 -2.15 -12.42
CA THR A 374 -0.05 -2.18 -11.64
C THR A 374 -1.13 -2.98 -12.36
N GLU A 375 -2.09 -3.53 -11.63
CA GLU A 375 -3.20 -4.33 -12.19
C GLU A 375 -4.13 -3.53 -13.11
N ASP A 376 -4.40 -2.26 -12.76
CA ASP A 376 -5.19 -1.32 -13.56
C ASP A 376 -4.34 -0.47 -14.53
N GLY A 377 -3.04 -0.74 -14.58
CA GLY A 377 -2.09 0.01 -15.39
C GLY A 377 -2.25 -0.24 -16.88
N THR A 378 -1.88 0.73 -17.72
CA THR A 378 -1.86 0.57 -19.19
C THR A 378 -0.59 -0.14 -19.71
N THR A 379 0.30 -0.59 -18.82
CA THR A 379 1.60 -1.18 -19.14
C THR A 379 1.65 -2.64 -18.77
N ASN A 380 2.20 -3.48 -19.65
CA ASN A 380 2.18 -4.93 -19.51
C ASN A 380 3.59 -5.43 -19.18
N LEU A 381 3.69 -6.56 -18.48
CA LEU A 381 4.97 -7.26 -18.33
C LEU A 381 5.34 -7.91 -19.67
N VAL A 382 6.48 -7.52 -20.26
CA VAL A 382 6.96 -8.09 -21.52
C VAL A 382 8.17 -8.96 -21.26
N TYR A 383 7.98 -10.28 -21.36
CA TYR A 383 9.05 -11.25 -21.32
C TYR A 383 9.69 -11.37 -22.69
N THR A 384 10.95 -10.96 -22.80
CA THR A 384 11.72 -10.99 -24.04
C THR A 384 12.73 -12.13 -23.98
N PHE A 385 12.57 -13.07 -24.90
CA PHE A 385 13.53 -14.13 -25.15
C PHE A 385 14.51 -13.64 -26.21
N THR A 386 15.80 -13.71 -25.93
CA THR A 386 16.87 -13.26 -26.83
C THR A 386 17.75 -14.44 -27.21
N ARG A 387 17.88 -14.67 -28.50
CA ARG A 387 18.73 -15.70 -29.11
C ARG A 387 20.06 -15.09 -29.56
N THR A 388 21.17 -15.59 -29.06
CA THR A 388 22.53 -15.32 -29.55
C THR A 388 23.08 -16.53 -30.30
N GLY A 389 23.96 -16.32 -31.28
CA GLY A 389 24.40 -17.36 -32.22
C GLY A 389 23.56 -17.42 -33.50
N SER A 390 23.48 -18.59 -34.14
CA SER A 390 22.82 -18.74 -35.44
C SER A 390 21.32 -18.40 -35.41
N THR A 391 20.88 -17.53 -36.34
CA THR A 391 19.47 -17.14 -36.50
C THR A 391 18.77 -17.76 -37.71
N THR A 392 19.48 -18.57 -38.49
CA THR A 392 19.06 -18.99 -39.85
C THR A 392 17.79 -19.84 -39.86
N SER A 393 17.62 -20.74 -38.89
CA SER A 393 16.45 -21.59 -38.75
C SER A 393 15.48 -21.06 -37.70
N ALA A 394 14.20 -21.41 -37.83
CA ALA A 394 13.23 -21.20 -36.75
C ALA A 394 13.60 -22.06 -35.53
N LEU A 395 13.32 -21.56 -34.33
CA LEU A 395 13.68 -22.21 -33.08
C LEU A 395 12.55 -22.02 -32.06
N THR A 396 12.11 -23.09 -31.40
CA THR A 396 11.10 -23.02 -30.35
C THR A 396 11.76 -23.20 -28.99
N ALA A 397 11.58 -22.23 -28.10
CA ALA A 397 12.04 -22.27 -26.73
C ALA A 397 10.86 -22.54 -25.80
N ASN A 398 11.02 -23.50 -24.89
CA ASN A 398 9.99 -23.85 -23.92
C ASN A 398 10.24 -23.12 -22.59
N TYR A 399 9.19 -22.82 -21.86
CA TYR A 399 9.29 -22.24 -20.51
C TYR A 399 8.15 -22.73 -19.63
N THR A 400 8.37 -22.72 -18.31
CA THR A 400 7.33 -22.97 -17.32
C THR A 400 6.82 -21.67 -16.72
N VAL A 401 5.53 -21.61 -16.43
CA VAL A 401 4.88 -20.46 -15.77
C VAL A 401 4.61 -20.82 -14.31
N GLY A 402 4.99 -19.94 -13.38
CA GLY A 402 4.69 -20.01 -11.96
C GLY A 402 4.52 -18.62 -11.37
N GLY A 403 4.63 -18.49 -10.05
CA GLY A 403 4.35 -17.24 -9.32
C GLY A 403 3.09 -17.36 -8.47
N THR A 404 2.67 -16.24 -7.88
CA THR A 404 1.43 -16.17 -7.08
C THR A 404 0.22 -15.74 -7.90
N ALA A 405 0.44 -15.01 -9.00
CA ALA A 405 -0.61 -14.66 -9.95
C ALA A 405 -1.00 -15.87 -10.81
N THR A 406 -2.30 -16.09 -10.94
CA THR A 406 -2.95 -17.20 -11.62
C THR A 406 -3.22 -16.88 -13.09
N ASN A 407 -2.63 -17.67 -13.99
CA ASN A 407 -2.84 -17.57 -15.43
C ASN A 407 -4.34 -17.70 -15.79
N GLY A 408 -4.89 -16.67 -16.43
CA GLY A 408 -6.29 -16.60 -16.85
C GLY A 408 -7.26 -16.04 -15.80
N THR A 409 -6.77 -15.68 -14.61
CA THR A 409 -7.54 -14.92 -13.59
C THR A 409 -6.91 -13.54 -13.42
N ASP A 410 -5.67 -13.49 -12.93
CA ASP A 410 -4.99 -12.25 -12.56
C ASP A 410 -4.27 -11.60 -13.77
N TYR A 411 -4.09 -12.37 -14.85
CA TYR A 411 -3.63 -11.88 -16.16
C TYR A 411 -4.15 -12.75 -17.30
N THR A 412 -4.18 -12.20 -18.51
CA THR A 412 -4.62 -12.93 -19.72
C THR A 412 -3.81 -14.20 -19.99
N SER A 413 -4.45 -15.24 -20.54
CA SER A 413 -3.77 -16.52 -20.69
C SER A 413 -2.62 -16.52 -21.69
N ILE A 414 -1.44 -16.94 -21.22
CA ILE A 414 -0.20 -17.04 -22.02
C ILE A 414 0.16 -18.50 -22.38
N PRO A 415 0.90 -18.74 -23.49
CA PRO A 415 1.37 -20.09 -23.86
C PRO A 415 2.50 -20.60 -22.95
N THR A 416 3.03 -21.80 -23.21
CA THR A 416 4.18 -22.42 -22.50
C THR A 416 5.43 -22.55 -23.36
N SER A 417 5.43 -21.96 -24.56
CA SER A 417 6.56 -21.96 -25.49
C SER A 417 6.51 -20.72 -26.35
N VAL A 418 7.67 -20.24 -26.77
CA VAL A 418 7.80 -19.12 -27.72
C VAL A 418 8.59 -19.57 -28.94
N THR A 419 8.22 -19.08 -30.13
CA THR A 419 8.91 -19.43 -31.38
C THR A 419 9.65 -18.22 -31.94
N PHE A 420 10.94 -18.37 -32.14
CA PHE A 420 11.76 -17.48 -32.94
C PHE A 420 11.55 -17.80 -34.42
N ALA A 421 11.08 -16.84 -35.20
CA ALA A 421 11.05 -16.96 -36.65
C ALA A 421 12.47 -17.08 -37.23
N ALA A 422 12.62 -17.72 -38.39
CA ALA A 422 13.87 -17.73 -39.14
C ALA A 422 14.34 -16.27 -39.40
N GLY A 423 15.60 -15.98 -39.09
CA GLY A 423 16.19 -14.64 -39.13
C GLY A 423 15.93 -13.75 -37.91
N SER A 424 15.07 -14.15 -36.95
CA SER A 424 14.77 -13.32 -35.77
C SER A 424 15.68 -13.60 -34.58
N ALA A 425 16.26 -12.58 -33.98
CA ALA A 425 17.04 -12.71 -32.75
C ALA A 425 16.19 -12.66 -31.47
N THR A 426 14.93 -12.24 -31.56
CA THR A 426 14.04 -12.10 -30.39
C THR A 426 12.66 -12.69 -30.62
N ALA A 427 12.02 -13.06 -29.51
CA ALA A 427 10.60 -13.39 -29.44
C ALA A 427 10.04 -13.00 -28.07
N THR A 428 8.76 -12.63 -27.98
CA THR A 428 8.18 -12.07 -26.75
C THR A 428 6.93 -12.80 -26.29
N VAL A 429 6.69 -12.76 -24.98
CA VAL A 429 5.45 -13.15 -24.32
C VAL A 429 4.98 -11.96 -23.50
N THR A 430 3.76 -11.49 -23.77
CA THR A 430 3.16 -10.37 -23.05
C THR A 430 2.20 -10.91 -21.99
N VAL A 431 2.36 -10.42 -20.77
CA VAL A 431 1.49 -10.68 -19.62
C VAL A 431 0.72 -9.39 -19.35
N ASP A 432 -0.58 -9.45 -19.59
CA ASP A 432 -1.53 -8.33 -19.47
C ASP A 432 -2.37 -8.54 -18.20
N PRO A 433 -2.15 -7.77 -17.11
CA PRO A 433 -2.91 -7.90 -15.87
C PRO A 433 -4.41 -7.70 -16.07
N THR A 434 -5.23 -8.33 -15.23
CA THR A 434 -6.68 -8.12 -15.20
C THR A 434 -7.00 -7.01 -14.20
N ALA A 435 -7.57 -5.91 -14.68
CA ALA A 435 -8.01 -4.79 -13.84
C ALA A 435 -9.23 -5.15 -12.97
N ASP A 436 -9.23 -4.78 -11.69
CA ASP A 436 -10.39 -4.88 -10.82
C ASP A 436 -10.50 -3.79 -9.73
N THR A 437 -11.07 -4.09 -8.55
CA THR A 437 -11.27 -3.10 -7.47
C THR A 437 -11.02 -3.71 -6.08
N THR A 438 -10.39 -4.88 -6.03
CA THR A 438 -10.26 -5.72 -4.86
C THR A 438 -8.89 -5.51 -4.25
N VAL A 439 -8.84 -5.06 -2.99
CA VAL A 439 -7.53 -4.89 -2.31
C VAL A 439 -6.92 -6.25 -2.01
N GLU A 440 -5.82 -6.53 -2.71
CA GLU A 440 -5.05 -7.75 -2.69
C GLU A 440 -3.58 -7.48 -2.37
N SER A 441 -2.76 -8.53 -2.31
CA SER A 441 -1.31 -8.41 -2.13
C SER A 441 -0.61 -8.44 -3.47
N ASP A 442 0.48 -7.68 -3.64
CA ASP A 442 1.33 -7.77 -4.83
C ASP A 442 1.62 -9.22 -5.23
N GLU A 443 1.33 -9.54 -6.48
CA GLU A 443 1.44 -10.88 -7.04
C GLU A 443 2.63 -11.00 -7.99
N THR A 444 3.11 -12.22 -8.20
CA THR A 444 4.28 -12.51 -9.05
C THR A 444 3.89 -13.38 -10.23
N VAL A 445 4.48 -13.09 -11.39
CA VAL A 445 4.50 -13.96 -12.57
C VAL A 445 5.95 -14.38 -12.79
N ILE A 446 6.20 -15.68 -12.87
CA ILE A 446 7.55 -16.23 -12.96
C ILE A 446 7.65 -17.11 -14.20
N LEU A 447 8.49 -16.71 -15.17
CA LEU A 447 8.82 -17.55 -16.32
C LEU A 447 10.22 -18.14 -16.12
N THR A 448 10.31 -19.46 -16.20
CA THR A 448 11.59 -20.18 -16.15
C THR A 448 11.85 -20.82 -17.50
N LEU A 449 12.94 -20.41 -18.15
CA LEU A 449 13.36 -21.00 -19.42
C LEU A 449 13.72 -22.47 -19.21
N ALA A 450 13.08 -23.36 -19.98
CA ALA A 450 13.29 -24.79 -19.88
C ALA A 450 14.38 -25.26 -20.86
N ALA A 451 15.06 -26.35 -20.51
CA ALA A 451 15.97 -27.02 -21.43
C ALA A 451 15.20 -27.55 -22.65
N GLY A 452 15.81 -27.44 -23.83
CA GLY A 452 15.21 -27.88 -25.09
C GLY A 452 16.28 -28.32 -26.09
N THR A 453 15.83 -28.79 -27.25
CA THR A 453 16.72 -29.24 -28.34
C THR A 453 17.12 -28.07 -29.23
N GLY A 454 18.41 -27.98 -29.59
CA GLY A 454 18.91 -27.00 -30.56
C GLY A 454 19.25 -25.63 -29.99
N TYR A 455 19.30 -25.48 -28.66
CA TYR A 455 19.80 -24.28 -27.99
C TYR A 455 20.37 -24.59 -26.61
N THR A 456 21.18 -23.66 -26.10
CA THR A 456 21.62 -23.66 -24.70
C THR A 456 20.82 -22.65 -23.88
N VAL A 457 20.52 -22.99 -22.62
CA VAL A 457 19.79 -22.08 -21.69
C VAL A 457 20.80 -21.06 -21.15
N GLY A 458 20.71 -19.82 -21.62
CA GLY A 458 21.55 -18.71 -21.18
C GLY A 458 21.05 -18.05 -19.89
N THR A 459 19.75 -18.05 -19.62
CA THR A 459 19.17 -17.61 -18.34
C THR A 459 18.70 -18.81 -17.53
N THR A 460 19.47 -19.21 -16.52
CA THR A 460 19.21 -20.39 -15.68
C THR A 460 18.36 -20.09 -14.44
N THR A 461 18.21 -18.82 -14.08
CA THR A 461 17.38 -18.38 -12.96
C THR A 461 15.97 -18.02 -13.42
N PRO A 462 14.91 -18.30 -12.63
CA PRO A 462 13.56 -17.83 -12.93
C PRO A 462 13.53 -16.31 -13.10
N VAL A 463 12.77 -15.84 -14.10
CA VAL A 463 12.57 -14.40 -14.36
C VAL A 463 11.23 -13.99 -13.80
N THR A 464 11.26 -13.12 -12.80
CA THR A 464 10.07 -12.67 -12.06
C THR A 464 9.64 -11.29 -12.52
N GLY A 465 8.37 -11.14 -12.87
CA GLY A 465 7.67 -9.87 -12.95
C GLY A 465 6.64 -9.78 -11.82
N THR A 466 6.32 -8.58 -11.37
CA THR A 466 5.35 -8.33 -10.29
C THR A 466 4.14 -7.57 -10.82
N ILE A 467 2.94 -8.00 -10.43
CA ILE A 467 1.69 -7.25 -10.57
C ILE A 467 1.43 -6.63 -9.19
N THR A 468 1.47 -5.31 -9.09
CA THR A 468 1.29 -4.60 -7.82
C THR A 468 -0.15 -4.13 -7.66
N ASN A 469 -0.72 -4.30 -6.47
CA ASN A 469 -2.07 -3.86 -6.16
C ASN A 469 -2.13 -2.32 -6.08
N ASP A 470 -3.03 -1.67 -6.83
CA ASP A 470 -3.25 -0.22 -6.77
C ASP A 470 -4.60 0.21 -6.17
N ASP A 471 -5.39 -0.75 -5.68
CA ASP A 471 -6.73 -0.53 -5.13
C ASP A 471 -6.84 0.07 -3.71
N PHE A 472 -5.75 0.59 -3.14
CA PHE A 472 -5.82 1.24 -1.83
C PHE A 472 -6.68 2.51 -1.88
N PRO A 473 -7.61 2.71 -0.93
CA PRO A 473 -8.42 3.91 -0.91
C PRO A 473 -7.55 5.16 -0.71
N SER A 474 -7.87 6.24 -1.44
CA SER A 474 -7.20 7.55 -1.30
C SER A 474 -7.96 8.43 -0.31
N ILE A 475 -7.21 9.09 0.59
CA ILE A 475 -7.78 10.00 1.60
C ILE A 475 -7.44 11.44 1.27
N THR A 476 -8.46 12.27 1.09
CA THR A 476 -8.33 13.73 1.02
C THR A 476 -8.85 14.38 2.28
N LEU A 477 -8.35 15.58 2.56
CA LEU A 477 -8.73 16.40 3.71
C LEU A 477 -9.12 17.79 3.21
N ALA A 478 -10.21 18.32 3.74
CA ALA A 478 -10.65 19.70 3.54
C ALA A 478 -11.24 20.25 4.84
N VAL A 479 -11.25 21.57 5.00
CA VAL A 479 -11.92 22.25 6.11
C VAL A 479 -13.00 23.16 5.56
N SER A 480 -14.17 23.15 6.20
CA SER A 480 -15.25 24.08 5.89
C SER A 480 -16.01 24.45 7.17
N PRO A 481 -16.29 25.74 7.42
CA PRO A 481 -15.73 26.91 6.70
C PRO A 481 -14.20 27.02 6.87
N SER A 482 -13.52 27.86 6.08
CA SER A 482 -12.06 28.07 6.17
C SER A 482 -11.64 28.96 7.34
N SER A 483 -12.59 29.72 7.90
CA SER A 483 -12.41 30.57 9.07
C SER A 483 -13.69 30.62 9.90
N VAL A 484 -13.56 30.76 11.20
CA VAL A 484 -14.64 30.97 12.17
C VAL A 484 -14.22 32.03 13.18
N THR A 485 -15.19 32.71 13.79
CA THR A 485 -14.98 33.59 14.93
C THR A 485 -14.76 32.78 16.21
N GLU A 486 -14.09 33.38 17.19
CA GLU A 486 -13.88 32.75 18.50
C GLU A 486 -15.14 32.70 19.39
N ASP A 487 -16.26 33.33 18.99
CA ASP A 487 -17.56 33.33 19.68
C ASP A 487 -18.16 31.96 20.04
N GLY A 488 -17.59 30.85 19.55
CA GLY A 488 -18.00 29.48 19.85
C GLY A 488 -19.34 29.07 19.20
N THR A 489 -19.87 29.87 18.27
CA THR A 489 -21.14 29.60 17.58
C THR A 489 -20.96 28.72 16.35
N THR A 490 -19.82 28.85 15.66
CA THR A 490 -19.47 28.08 14.46
C THR A 490 -18.17 27.31 14.63
N ASN A 491 -18.12 26.11 14.06
CA ASN A 491 -16.99 25.20 14.22
C ASN A 491 -16.25 25.02 12.90
N LEU A 492 -14.92 24.87 12.97
CA LEU A 492 -14.14 24.37 11.83
C LEU A 492 -14.37 22.85 11.71
N VAL A 493 -14.93 22.41 10.59
CA VAL A 493 -15.15 20.97 10.34
C VAL A 493 -14.12 20.47 9.33
N TYR A 494 -13.15 19.72 9.83
CA TYR A 494 -12.19 18.99 9.01
C TYR A 494 -12.82 17.69 8.52
N THR A 495 -13.09 17.61 7.22
CA THR A 495 -13.70 16.45 6.59
C THR A 495 -12.64 15.64 5.85
N PHE A 496 -12.48 14.40 6.27
CA PHE A 496 -11.67 13.40 5.61
C PHE A 496 -12.58 12.65 4.64
N THR A 497 -12.19 12.60 3.38
CA THR A 497 -12.95 11.90 2.33
C THR A 497 -12.14 10.71 1.84
N ARG A 498 -12.78 9.54 1.82
CA ARG A 498 -12.23 8.28 1.34
C ARG A 498 -12.80 7.95 -0.03
N SER A 499 -11.93 7.88 -1.03
CA SER A 499 -12.24 7.47 -2.41
C SER A 499 -11.69 6.07 -2.68
N GLY A 500 -12.41 5.23 -3.41
CA GLY A 500 -12.07 3.82 -3.64
C GLY A 500 -12.84 2.89 -2.70
N VAL A 501 -12.22 1.78 -2.30
CA VAL A 501 -12.86 0.72 -1.49
C VAL A 501 -13.29 1.25 -0.12
N THR A 502 -14.56 1.07 0.27
CA THR A 502 -15.12 1.52 1.57
C THR A 502 -15.53 0.38 2.52
N THR A 503 -15.44 -0.88 2.08
CA THR A 503 -16.03 -2.05 2.75
C THR A 503 -15.60 -2.22 4.21
N ASN A 504 -14.30 -2.15 4.48
CA ASN A 504 -13.72 -2.32 5.83
C ASN A 504 -13.52 -0.97 6.54
N PRO A 505 -13.60 -0.93 7.89
CA PRO A 505 -13.24 0.27 8.64
C PRO A 505 -11.76 0.63 8.42
N LEU A 506 -11.45 1.92 8.44
CA LEU A 506 -10.10 2.43 8.16
C LEU A 506 -9.75 3.54 9.15
N THR A 507 -8.60 3.41 9.83
CA THR A 507 -8.07 4.47 10.69
C THR A 507 -7.00 5.26 9.94
N VAL A 508 -7.19 6.57 9.88
CA VAL A 508 -6.31 7.53 9.21
C VAL A 508 -5.62 8.40 10.25
N ASN A 509 -4.32 8.59 10.09
CA ASN A 509 -3.51 9.44 10.95
C ASN A 509 -3.40 10.85 10.38
N TYR A 510 -3.32 11.84 11.25
CA TYR A 510 -3.00 13.22 10.89
C TYR A 510 -2.04 13.83 11.93
N THR A 511 -1.45 14.97 11.62
CA THR A 511 -0.73 15.80 12.60
C THR A 511 -1.50 17.09 12.84
N LEU A 512 -1.32 17.65 14.04
CA LEU A 512 -1.93 18.90 14.47
C LEU A 512 -0.83 19.96 14.61
N GLY A 513 -1.04 21.14 14.05
CA GLY A 513 -0.20 22.33 14.19
C GLY A 513 -1.03 23.61 14.11
N GLY A 514 -0.38 24.73 13.78
CA GLY A 514 -0.99 26.06 13.79
C GLY A 514 -0.51 26.92 14.96
N THR A 515 -1.04 28.12 15.08
CA THR A 515 -0.73 29.06 16.17
C THR A 515 -1.67 28.90 17.36
N ALA A 516 -2.90 28.43 17.13
CA ALA A 516 -3.89 28.18 18.18
C ALA A 516 -3.51 26.96 19.04
N THR A 517 -3.69 27.10 20.34
CA THR A 517 -3.39 26.16 21.42
C THR A 517 -4.63 25.35 21.82
N LEU A 518 -4.54 24.02 21.70
CA LEU A 518 -5.61 23.12 22.13
C LEU A 518 -5.91 23.24 23.64
N ASN A 519 -7.19 23.44 23.95
CA ASN A 519 -7.79 23.72 25.27
C ASN A 519 -7.55 25.12 25.84
N THR A 520 -6.87 26.00 25.11
CA THR A 520 -6.95 27.45 25.35
C THR A 520 -7.91 28.01 24.32
N ASP A 521 -7.53 27.98 23.05
CA ASP A 521 -8.18 28.73 21.97
C ASP A 521 -9.24 27.88 21.24
N TYR A 522 -9.14 26.54 21.36
CA TYR A 522 -10.17 25.63 20.85
C TYR A 522 -10.21 24.28 21.59
N THR A 523 -11.35 23.60 21.49
CA THR A 523 -11.49 22.16 21.76
C THR A 523 -11.71 21.39 20.46
N ARG A 524 -11.55 20.05 20.46
CA ARG A 524 -11.89 19.24 19.29
C ARG A 524 -12.54 17.91 19.64
N THR A 525 -13.20 17.29 18.66
CA THR A 525 -13.68 15.92 18.78
C THR A 525 -12.51 14.93 18.77
N GLY A 526 -12.47 14.06 19.79
CA GLY A 526 -11.45 13.01 19.92
C GLY A 526 -10.16 13.49 20.59
N THR A 527 -9.47 12.55 21.25
CA THR A 527 -8.26 12.83 22.04
C THR A 527 -6.96 12.35 21.38
N THR A 528 -7.05 11.70 20.23
CA THR A 528 -5.91 11.18 19.46
C THR A 528 -5.81 11.89 18.11
N ASN A 529 -4.63 11.93 17.50
CA ASN A 529 -4.46 12.48 16.15
C ASN A 529 -4.81 11.44 15.07
N THR A 530 -5.97 10.79 15.23
CA THR A 530 -6.48 9.78 14.31
C THR A 530 -7.97 9.99 14.08
N VAL A 531 -8.46 9.60 12.90
CA VAL A 531 -9.88 9.55 12.57
C VAL A 531 -10.20 8.17 12.02
N THR A 532 -11.38 7.62 12.34
CA THR A 532 -11.78 6.29 11.87
C THR A 532 -13.00 6.40 10.95
N PHE A 533 -12.86 5.90 9.73
CA PHE A 533 -13.97 5.61 8.84
C PHE A 533 -14.63 4.31 9.30
N ALA A 534 -15.93 4.36 9.57
CA ALA A 534 -16.72 3.14 9.77
C ALA A 534 -16.78 2.31 8.48
N ALA A 535 -17.02 1.00 8.60
CA ALA A 535 -17.28 0.13 7.45
C ALA A 535 -18.41 0.71 6.57
N GLY A 536 -18.16 0.81 5.27
CA GLY A 536 -19.06 1.41 4.29
C GLY A 536 -19.09 2.95 4.25
N SER A 537 -18.38 3.65 5.15
CA SER A 537 -18.35 5.12 5.17
C SER A 537 -17.29 5.69 4.23
N SER A 538 -17.68 6.70 3.44
CA SER A 538 -16.78 7.50 2.59
C SER A 538 -16.29 8.78 3.26
N THR A 539 -16.80 9.13 4.45
CA THR A 539 -16.41 10.35 5.16
C THR A 539 -16.21 10.11 6.65
N ALA A 540 -15.28 10.86 7.24
CA ALA A 540 -15.13 10.99 8.69
C ALA A 540 -14.68 12.42 9.02
N THR A 541 -14.99 12.93 10.21
CA THR A 541 -14.77 14.34 10.55
C THR A 541 -14.01 14.52 11.86
N VAL A 542 -13.23 15.60 11.93
CA VAL A 542 -12.73 16.18 13.17
C VAL A 542 -13.32 17.58 13.28
N THR A 543 -14.13 17.81 14.30
CA THR A 543 -14.72 19.12 14.57
C THR A 543 -13.83 19.85 15.56
N VAL A 544 -13.44 21.07 15.22
CA VAL A 544 -12.69 22.02 16.06
C VAL A 544 -13.66 23.11 16.47
N ASN A 545 -13.90 23.24 17.77
CA ASN A 545 -14.79 24.24 18.35
C ASN A 545 -13.93 25.33 19.01
N PRO A 546 -13.96 26.58 18.51
CA PRO A 546 -13.29 27.71 19.16
C PRO A 546 -13.76 27.89 20.61
N THR A 547 -12.87 28.37 21.47
CA THR A 547 -13.19 28.74 22.85
C THR A 547 -13.47 30.23 22.89
N ALA A 548 -14.68 30.64 23.25
CA ALA A 548 -15.00 32.05 23.41
C ALA A 548 -14.38 32.63 24.68
N ASP A 549 -13.75 33.80 24.56
CA ASP A 549 -13.37 34.63 25.70
C ASP A 549 -13.57 36.14 25.46
N THR A 550 -12.71 36.99 26.02
CA THR A 550 -12.81 38.47 25.95
C THR A 550 -11.45 39.15 25.75
N THR A 551 -10.42 38.35 25.46
CA THR A 551 -9.03 38.76 25.38
C THR A 551 -8.72 39.14 23.94
N VAL A 552 -8.39 40.42 23.72
CA VAL A 552 -7.92 40.84 22.39
C VAL A 552 -6.60 40.16 22.05
N GLU A 553 -6.65 39.30 21.05
CA GLU A 553 -5.53 38.60 20.46
C GLU A 553 -5.51 38.74 18.92
N SER A 554 -4.56 38.06 18.28
CA SER A 554 -4.42 38.05 16.82
C SER A 554 -5.06 36.80 16.26
N ASP A 555 -5.62 36.87 15.04
CA ASP A 555 -6.13 35.69 14.33
C ASP A 555 -5.16 34.51 14.40
N GLU A 556 -5.69 33.37 14.81
CA GLU A 556 -4.93 32.16 15.02
C GLU A 556 -5.29 31.07 14.01
N THR A 557 -4.43 30.07 13.87
CA THR A 557 -4.61 28.97 12.92
C THR A 557 -4.64 27.62 13.63
N VAL A 558 -5.50 26.73 13.15
CA VAL A 558 -5.46 25.30 13.41
C VAL A 558 -5.09 24.62 12.10
N ILE A 559 -4.09 23.75 12.11
CA ILE A 559 -3.59 23.11 10.90
C ILE A 559 -3.62 21.59 11.07
N LEU A 560 -4.33 20.89 10.19
CA LEU A 560 -4.30 19.44 10.09
C LEU A 560 -3.56 19.02 8.82
N THR A 561 -2.59 18.13 8.97
CA THR A 561 -1.86 17.54 7.83
C THR A 561 -2.09 16.02 7.84
N LEU A 562 -2.53 15.46 6.71
CA LEU A 562 -2.63 14.00 6.58
C LEU A 562 -1.25 13.36 6.74
N ALA A 563 -1.17 12.35 7.60
CA ALA A 563 0.05 11.58 7.79
C ALA A 563 -0.01 10.27 6.99
N ALA A 564 1.15 9.79 6.57
CA ALA A 564 1.26 8.46 5.97
C ALA A 564 0.80 7.38 6.97
N GLY A 565 0.15 6.34 6.46
CA GLY A 565 -0.37 5.22 7.25
C GLY A 565 -0.52 3.98 6.39
N THR A 566 -1.01 2.89 6.99
CA THR A 566 -1.23 1.62 6.30
C THR A 566 -2.66 1.51 5.79
N GLY A 567 -2.86 0.96 4.60
CA GLY A 567 -4.20 0.69 4.05
C GLY A 567 -4.87 1.88 3.35
N TYR A 568 -4.13 2.96 3.08
CA TYR A 568 -4.60 4.10 2.30
C TYR A 568 -3.46 4.90 1.68
N THR A 569 -3.77 5.66 0.63
CA THR A 569 -2.85 6.66 0.05
C THR A 569 -3.25 8.08 0.49
N VAL A 570 -2.27 8.97 0.64
CA VAL A 570 -2.51 10.39 1.00
C VAL A 570 -2.84 11.17 -0.27
N GLY A 571 -4.11 11.54 -0.45
CA GLY A 571 -4.58 12.35 -1.57
C GLY A 571 -4.37 13.85 -1.39
N THR A 572 -4.49 14.37 -0.16
CA THR A 572 -4.16 15.77 0.15
C THR A 572 -2.77 15.84 0.80
N THR A 573 -1.76 16.25 0.04
CA THR A 573 -0.36 16.32 0.50
C THR A 573 0.01 17.64 1.18
N THR A 574 -0.78 18.69 0.98
CA THR A 574 -0.60 19.99 1.62
C THR A 574 -1.34 20.06 2.94
N ALA A 575 -0.79 20.81 3.89
CA ALA A 575 -1.47 21.09 5.14
C ALA A 575 -2.80 21.83 4.89
N VAL A 576 -3.85 21.46 5.63
CA VAL A 576 -5.17 22.10 5.58
C VAL A 576 -5.29 23.02 6.79
N THR A 577 -5.49 24.31 6.52
CA THR A 577 -5.53 25.36 7.54
C THR A 577 -6.95 25.87 7.71
N GLY A 578 -7.43 25.89 8.94
CA GLY A 578 -8.59 26.66 9.36
C GLY A 578 -8.15 27.79 10.29
N THR A 579 -8.77 28.96 10.16
CA THR A 579 -8.45 30.15 10.96
C THR A 579 -9.51 30.38 12.04
N ILE A 580 -9.07 30.71 13.25
CA ILE A 580 -9.91 31.26 14.31
C ILE A 580 -9.63 32.77 14.34
N THR A 581 -10.61 33.57 13.95
CA THR A 581 -10.45 35.04 13.90
C THR A 581 -10.89 35.65 15.22
N ASN A 582 -10.09 36.57 15.73
CA ASN A 582 -10.38 37.27 16.96
C ASN A 582 -11.57 38.22 16.75
N ASP A 583 -12.64 38.06 17.53
CA ASP A 583 -13.79 38.96 17.51
C ASP A 583 -13.78 39.98 18.66
N ASP A 584 -12.85 39.87 19.59
CA ASP A 584 -12.72 40.73 20.77
C ASP A 584 -12.27 42.18 20.50
N PHE A 585 -11.81 42.52 19.28
CA PHE A 585 -11.42 43.89 18.98
C PHE A 585 -12.66 44.80 18.87
N PRO A 586 -12.67 45.99 19.51
CA PRO A 586 -13.82 46.88 19.50
C PRO A 586 -14.26 47.24 18.08
N GLN A 587 -15.53 46.99 17.75
CA GLN A 587 -16.14 47.32 16.47
C GLN A 587 -17.39 48.19 16.69
N LEU A 588 -17.48 49.29 15.94
CA LEU A 588 -18.55 50.27 16.02
C LEU A 588 -19.65 50.00 14.98
N SER A 589 -20.89 50.20 15.40
CA SER A 589 -22.07 50.27 14.53
C SER A 589 -22.97 51.43 14.91
N ILE A 590 -23.80 51.90 13.99
CA ILE A 590 -24.81 52.95 14.22
C ILE A 590 -26.19 52.45 13.75
N ASN A 591 -27.24 52.73 14.50
CA ASN A 591 -28.58 52.25 14.16
C ASN A 591 -29.33 53.21 13.22
N ASP A 592 -30.23 52.64 12.43
CA ASP A 592 -31.26 53.40 11.71
C ASP A 592 -32.39 53.82 12.67
N ILE A 593 -33.04 54.94 12.36
CA ILE A 593 -34.21 55.43 13.09
C ILE A 593 -35.24 56.06 12.14
N THR A 594 -36.49 56.05 12.57
CA THR A 594 -37.54 56.92 12.04
C THR A 594 -37.94 57.89 13.13
N VAL A 595 -38.00 59.18 12.81
CA VAL A 595 -38.50 60.23 13.68
C VAL A 595 -39.77 60.82 13.11
N VAL A 596 -40.73 61.08 13.98
CA VAL A 596 -41.96 61.76 13.61
C VAL A 596 -41.72 63.25 13.77
N GLU A 597 -41.78 63.98 12.66
CA GLU A 597 -41.69 65.43 12.66
C GLU A 597 -42.77 66.02 13.59
N GLY A 598 -42.47 67.13 14.25
CA GLY A 598 -43.38 67.77 15.23
C GLY A 598 -43.44 67.07 16.58
N GLN A 599 -43.31 65.74 16.62
CA GLN A 599 -43.19 64.97 17.85
C GLN A 599 -41.76 64.92 18.38
N ASN A 600 -40.76 64.81 17.50
CA ASN A 600 -39.36 64.70 17.86
C ASN A 600 -38.59 65.96 17.44
N SER A 601 -37.96 66.67 18.38
CA SER A 601 -37.09 67.81 18.05
C SER A 601 -35.70 67.40 17.54
N ASN A 602 -35.32 66.13 17.73
CA ASN A 602 -34.01 65.60 17.36
C ASN A 602 -34.10 64.13 16.93
N ALA A 603 -33.33 63.78 15.92
CA ALA A 603 -32.93 62.43 15.58
C ALA A 603 -31.75 62.00 16.47
N ILE A 604 -31.99 60.99 17.32
CA ILE A 604 -31.00 60.47 18.26
C ILE A 604 -30.55 59.09 17.79
N LEU A 605 -29.39 59.03 17.13
CA LEU A 605 -28.77 57.78 16.72
C LEU A 605 -27.85 57.28 17.83
N THR A 606 -27.89 55.98 18.10
CA THR A 606 -27.02 55.30 19.05
C THR A 606 -25.89 54.63 18.27
N VAL A 607 -24.66 55.01 18.60
CA VAL A 607 -23.46 54.30 18.17
C VAL A 607 -23.12 53.29 19.25
N THR A 608 -23.01 52.02 18.86
CA THR A 608 -22.74 50.88 19.74
C THR A 608 -21.35 50.33 19.46
N VAL A 609 -20.68 49.82 20.49
CA VAL A 609 -19.47 49.00 20.38
C VAL A 609 -19.72 47.63 20.98
N ASN A 610 -19.42 46.57 20.23
CA ASN A 610 -19.62 45.17 20.66
C ASN A 610 -18.72 44.81 21.87
N ASN A 611 -17.44 45.20 21.80
CA ASN A 611 -16.41 44.89 22.79
C ASN A 611 -15.84 46.19 23.36
N PRO A 612 -16.32 46.67 24.52
CA PRO A 612 -15.90 47.95 25.09
C PRO A 612 -14.39 48.02 25.34
N ASN A 613 -13.74 49.04 24.78
CA ASN A 613 -12.31 49.25 24.99
C ASN A 613 -12.03 49.86 26.39
N SER A 614 -10.93 49.44 27.02
CA SER A 614 -10.45 50.04 28.28
C SER A 614 -9.97 51.48 28.13
N GLN A 615 -9.71 51.93 26.90
CA GLN A 615 -9.48 53.32 26.51
C GLN A 615 -10.74 53.90 25.85
N ALA A 616 -10.88 55.23 25.87
CA ALA A 616 -11.97 55.88 25.15
C ALA A 616 -11.83 55.64 23.63
N ILE A 617 -12.97 55.43 22.96
CA ILE A 617 -13.06 55.31 21.51
C ILE A 617 -13.53 56.66 20.96
N SER A 618 -12.87 57.14 19.90
CA SER A 618 -13.25 58.37 19.19
C SER A 618 -13.61 58.03 17.76
N VAL A 619 -14.71 58.58 17.23
CA VAL A 619 -15.15 58.40 15.84
C VAL A 619 -15.74 59.68 15.29
N ASN A 620 -15.43 60.03 14.05
CA ASN A 620 -16.01 61.18 13.38
C ASN A 620 -17.36 60.80 12.75
N TYR A 621 -18.28 61.75 12.64
CA TYR A 621 -19.55 61.57 11.93
C TYR A 621 -19.87 62.75 11.01
N THR A 622 -20.67 62.51 9.97
CA THR A 622 -21.13 63.53 9.01
C THR A 622 -22.51 63.18 8.49
N THR A 623 -23.42 64.16 8.45
CA THR A 623 -24.75 64.00 7.84
C THR A 623 -24.70 64.20 6.32
N THR A 624 -25.43 63.38 5.55
CA THR A 624 -25.57 63.54 4.09
C THR A 624 -27.04 63.39 3.66
N PRO A 625 -27.60 64.30 2.86
CA PRO A 625 -29.00 64.22 2.42
C PRO A 625 -29.22 63.05 1.44
N ILE A 626 -30.39 62.40 1.51
CA ILE A 626 -30.90 61.50 0.45
C ILE A 626 -31.98 62.25 -0.34
N ASN A 627 -33.13 62.49 0.29
CA ASN A 627 -34.23 63.30 -0.22
C ASN A 627 -34.66 64.39 0.76
N ALA A 628 -34.28 64.29 2.04
CA ALA A 628 -34.37 65.41 2.99
C ALA A 628 -33.40 66.53 2.57
N ILE A 629 -33.89 67.76 2.49
CA ILE A 629 -33.15 68.99 2.23
C ILE A 629 -32.47 69.52 3.51
N ALA A 630 -31.13 69.50 3.50
CA ALA A 630 -30.32 70.03 4.58
C ALA A 630 -30.65 71.51 4.93
N ASN A 631 -30.92 71.74 6.23
CA ASN A 631 -31.35 72.99 6.86
C ASN A 631 -32.76 73.47 6.48
N VAL A 632 -33.56 72.61 5.86
CA VAL A 632 -35.01 72.78 5.75
C VAL A 632 -35.69 71.80 6.70
N ASP A 633 -35.37 70.50 6.63
CA ASP A 633 -36.02 69.45 7.43
C ASP A 633 -35.09 68.92 8.55
N TYR A 634 -33.77 69.04 8.40
CA TYR A 634 -32.80 68.76 9.47
C TYR A 634 -31.60 69.69 9.47
N THR A 635 -30.95 69.92 10.60
CA THR A 635 -29.71 70.71 10.66
C THR A 635 -28.50 69.86 10.26
N SER A 636 -27.82 70.19 9.16
CA SER A 636 -26.63 69.45 8.72
C SER A 636 -25.47 69.57 9.73
N GLN A 637 -24.83 68.46 10.06
CA GLN A 637 -23.82 68.40 11.11
C GLN A 637 -22.64 67.49 10.76
N THR A 638 -21.44 67.90 11.19
CA THR A 638 -20.25 67.05 11.30
C THR A 638 -19.68 67.17 12.70
N GLY A 639 -19.02 66.13 13.19
CA GLY A 639 -18.45 66.17 14.53
C GLY A 639 -17.64 64.93 14.89
N THR A 640 -17.21 64.87 16.14
CA THR A 640 -16.54 63.71 16.73
C THR A 640 -17.35 63.23 17.92
N LEU A 641 -17.66 61.94 17.95
CA LEU A 641 -18.28 61.23 19.06
C LEU A 641 -17.19 60.52 19.87
N THR A 642 -17.29 60.60 21.19
CA THR A 642 -16.44 59.85 22.11
C THR A 642 -17.28 58.85 22.90
N ILE A 643 -16.97 57.56 22.77
CA ILE A 643 -17.48 56.52 23.67
C ILE A 643 -16.49 56.39 24.82
N ALA A 644 -16.98 56.54 26.06
CA ALA A 644 -16.15 56.49 27.25
C ALA A 644 -15.53 55.09 27.43
N ALA A 645 -14.34 55.02 28.04
CA ALA A 645 -13.70 53.76 28.39
C ALA A 645 -14.64 52.82 29.16
N ASN A 646 -14.66 51.54 28.78
CA ASN A 646 -15.49 50.49 29.36
C ASN A 646 -17.01 50.74 29.25
N THR A 647 -17.45 51.51 28.25
CA THR A 647 -18.88 51.69 27.94
C THR A 647 -19.18 51.22 26.53
N SER A 648 -20.42 50.75 26.30
CA SER A 648 -20.81 50.12 25.04
C SER A 648 -21.50 51.04 24.05
N THR A 649 -21.88 52.26 24.45
CA THR A 649 -22.72 53.12 23.60
C THR A 649 -22.46 54.61 23.82
N ALA A 650 -22.65 55.42 22.78
CA ALA A 650 -22.87 56.87 22.89
C ALA A 650 -23.83 57.34 21.79
N THR A 651 -24.40 58.54 21.92
CA THR A 651 -25.45 59.01 21.01
C THR A 651 -25.02 60.24 20.18
N ILE A 652 -25.44 60.27 18.92
CA ILE A 652 -25.39 61.45 18.04
C ILE A 652 -26.80 62.05 18.00
N SER A 653 -26.91 63.36 18.22
CA SER A 653 -28.19 64.08 18.20
C SER A 653 -28.18 65.10 17.06
N ILE A 654 -29.08 64.93 16.09
CA ILE A 654 -29.26 65.81 14.93
C ILE A 654 -30.61 66.53 15.07
N PRO A 655 -30.65 67.88 15.12
CA PRO A 655 -31.92 68.61 15.18
C PRO A 655 -32.81 68.41 13.94
N ILE A 656 -34.10 68.18 14.17
CA ILE A 656 -35.16 68.13 13.15
C ILE A 656 -35.89 69.49 13.14
N LEU A 657 -36.28 69.95 11.95
CA LEU A 657 -36.85 71.27 11.72
C LEU A 657 -38.32 71.14 11.32
N ASN A 658 -39.20 71.11 12.33
CA ASN A 658 -40.62 70.87 12.11
C ASN A 658 -41.34 72.00 11.35
N ASP A 659 -42.25 71.65 10.45
CA ASP A 659 -43.29 72.54 9.95
C ASP A 659 -44.71 71.95 10.06
N ASN A 660 -45.65 72.36 9.20
CA ASN A 660 -47.06 71.91 9.21
C ASN A 660 -47.50 71.40 7.83
N LEU A 661 -46.55 71.10 6.94
CA LEU A 661 -46.80 70.55 5.63
C LEU A 661 -46.86 69.03 5.76
N ASN A 662 -47.78 68.41 5.01
CA ASN A 662 -47.81 66.97 4.88
C ASN A 662 -46.88 66.56 3.75
N GLU A 663 -45.70 66.08 4.10
CA GLU A 663 -44.62 65.72 3.20
C GLU A 663 -44.52 64.19 3.03
N PRO A 664 -44.00 63.71 1.89
CA PRO A 664 -43.63 62.31 1.76
C PRO A 664 -42.45 61.99 2.70
N ASP A 665 -42.32 60.75 3.16
CA ASP A 665 -41.19 60.33 4.01
C ASP A 665 -39.83 60.74 3.39
N GLU A 666 -39.05 61.48 4.16
CA GLU A 666 -37.75 62.01 3.76
C GLU A 666 -36.61 61.37 4.54
N ALA A 667 -35.41 61.37 4.00
CA ALA A 667 -34.28 60.72 4.64
C ALA A 667 -32.95 61.43 4.44
N PHE A 668 -32.09 61.26 5.43
CA PHE A 668 -30.67 61.58 5.40
C PHE A 668 -29.87 60.47 6.09
N THR A 669 -28.55 60.46 5.93
CA THR A 669 -27.67 59.50 6.59
C THR A 669 -26.68 60.17 7.53
N VAL A 670 -26.20 59.41 8.51
CA VAL A 670 -25.07 59.74 9.39
C VAL A 670 -23.98 58.71 9.18
N THR A 671 -22.86 59.12 8.59
CA THR A 671 -21.74 58.23 8.26
C THR A 671 -20.63 58.34 9.30
N LEU A 672 -20.22 57.21 9.88
CA LEU A 672 -19.07 57.11 10.78
C LEU A 672 -17.75 57.04 9.99
N SER A 673 -16.69 57.66 10.51
CA SER A 673 -15.36 57.62 9.89
C SER A 673 -14.24 57.83 10.91
N ASN A 674 -13.00 57.49 10.54
CA ASN A 674 -11.79 57.81 11.31
C ASN A 674 -11.86 57.35 12.78
N ALA A 675 -12.30 56.11 13.03
CA ALA A 675 -12.34 55.55 14.37
C ALA A 675 -10.92 55.36 14.95
N VAL A 676 -10.77 55.61 16.26
CA VAL A 676 -9.55 55.39 17.04
C VAL A 676 -9.90 54.46 18.19
N ASN A 677 -9.06 53.45 18.44
CA ASN A 677 -9.26 52.37 19.43
C ASN A 677 -10.46 51.44 19.14
N ALA A 678 -11.02 51.51 17.93
CA ALA A 678 -12.04 50.62 17.40
C ALA A 678 -11.95 50.57 15.87
N THR A 679 -12.53 49.55 15.27
CA THR A 679 -12.88 49.51 13.85
C THR A 679 -14.34 49.93 13.65
N ILE A 680 -14.73 50.23 12.42
CA ILE A 680 -16.14 50.48 12.06
C ILE A 680 -16.62 49.25 11.29
N ASN A 681 -17.76 48.69 11.67
CA ASN A 681 -18.42 47.65 10.89
C ASN A 681 -18.77 48.24 9.50
N PRO A 682 -18.20 47.74 8.39
CA PRO A 682 -18.46 48.31 7.07
C PRO A 682 -19.94 48.24 6.66
N ASP A 683 -20.67 47.24 7.15
CA ASP A 683 -22.10 47.04 6.83
C ASP A 683 -23.02 47.94 7.68
N GLU A 684 -22.51 48.49 8.80
CA GLU A 684 -23.25 49.32 9.75
C GLU A 684 -22.51 50.64 10.05
N ALA A 685 -21.75 51.12 9.07
CA ALA A 685 -21.01 52.38 9.17
C ALA A 685 -21.91 53.61 8.98
N ILE A 686 -23.13 53.41 8.49
CA ILE A 686 -24.07 54.45 8.08
C ILE A 686 -25.40 54.20 8.78
N GLY A 687 -25.86 55.17 9.56
CA GLY A 687 -27.20 55.17 10.13
C GLY A 687 -28.12 56.06 9.30
N GLN A 688 -29.22 55.51 8.78
CA GLN A 688 -30.26 56.23 8.09
C GLN A 688 -31.26 56.82 9.09
N VAL A 689 -31.63 58.07 8.87
CA VAL A 689 -32.73 58.73 9.56
C VAL A 689 -33.84 58.98 8.55
N ILE A 690 -35.03 58.45 8.83
CA ILE A 690 -36.26 58.77 8.10
C ILE A 690 -37.06 59.79 8.93
N ILE A 691 -37.45 60.89 8.31
CA ILE A 691 -38.35 61.91 8.85
C ILE A 691 -39.72 61.64 8.25
N THR A 692 -40.76 61.56 9.09
CA THR A 692 -42.13 61.27 8.65
C THR A 692 -43.13 62.15 9.39
N ASP A 693 -44.19 62.58 8.69
CA ASP A 693 -45.34 63.25 9.31
C ASP A 693 -46.38 62.26 9.83
N THR A 694 -46.09 60.95 9.74
CA THR A 694 -47.02 59.90 10.14
C THR A 694 -46.73 59.37 11.54
N LEU A 695 -47.61 59.73 12.48
CA LEU A 695 -47.66 59.08 13.78
C LEU A 695 -48.45 57.77 13.70
N GLN A 696 -47.78 56.64 13.94
CA GLN A 696 -48.44 55.34 14.09
C GLN A 696 -48.80 55.08 15.56
N SER A 697 -50.01 54.55 15.82
CA SER A 697 -50.46 54.27 17.19
C SER A 697 -51.25 52.97 17.35
N SER A 698 -50.86 52.17 18.34
CA SER A 698 -51.59 50.95 18.77
C SER A 698 -52.54 51.19 19.95
N ILE A 699 -52.67 52.45 20.38
CA ILE A 699 -53.57 52.92 21.44
C ILE A 699 -54.37 54.13 20.94
N THR A 700 -55.42 54.50 21.66
CA THR A 700 -56.17 55.74 21.37
C THR A 700 -55.23 56.94 21.45
N ARG A 701 -55.27 57.81 20.43
CA ARG A 701 -54.29 58.89 20.24
C ARG A 701 -54.94 60.17 19.72
N THR A 702 -54.52 61.30 20.29
CA THR A 702 -54.66 62.64 19.69
C THR A 702 -53.31 63.07 19.10
N LEU A 703 -53.30 63.60 17.88
CA LEU A 703 -52.09 64.11 17.24
C LEU A 703 -51.50 65.27 18.06
N PRO A 704 -50.18 65.28 18.28
CA PRO A 704 -49.48 66.50 18.72
C PRO A 704 -49.64 67.62 17.69
N ASN A 705 -49.31 68.85 18.07
CA ASN A 705 -49.16 69.94 17.10
C ASN A 705 -48.07 69.58 16.09
N ASN A 706 -48.22 70.05 14.84
CA ASN A 706 -47.24 69.88 13.76
C ASN A 706 -47.02 68.41 13.37
N VAL A 707 -48.06 67.60 13.49
CA VAL A 707 -48.08 66.23 13.00
C VAL A 707 -49.35 66.09 12.18
N GLU A 708 -49.21 65.73 10.91
CA GLU A 708 -50.29 65.85 9.93
C GLU A 708 -51.01 64.53 9.75
N ASN A 709 -50.31 63.39 9.90
CA ASN A 709 -50.89 62.08 9.62
C ASN A 709 -50.99 61.19 10.87
N LEU A 710 -52.17 60.62 11.12
CA LEU A 710 -52.39 59.59 12.15
C LEU A 710 -52.76 58.26 11.49
N ARG A 711 -52.01 57.20 11.81
CA ARG A 711 -52.34 55.83 11.42
C ARG A 711 -52.52 54.92 12.65
N LEU A 712 -53.74 54.45 12.85
CA LEU A 712 -54.03 53.45 13.87
C LEU A 712 -53.59 52.08 13.38
N ILE A 713 -52.95 51.28 14.24
CA ILE A 713 -52.46 49.94 13.90
C ILE A 713 -53.07 48.86 14.80
N GLY A 714 -53.03 47.61 14.34
CA GLY A 714 -53.63 46.46 15.02
C GLY A 714 -55.12 46.27 14.72
N SER A 715 -55.82 45.60 15.62
CA SER A 715 -57.26 45.27 15.48
C SER A 715 -58.10 45.64 16.71
N ASN A 716 -57.49 46.33 17.67
CA ASN A 716 -58.21 46.82 18.85
C ASN A 716 -59.11 47.99 18.47
N ASN A 717 -60.24 48.14 19.18
CA ASN A 717 -61.11 49.30 19.08
C ASN A 717 -60.46 50.52 19.74
N ILE A 718 -59.60 51.21 19.01
CA ILE A 718 -58.90 52.43 19.43
C ILE A 718 -59.38 53.62 18.61
N ASN A 719 -59.22 54.83 19.13
CA ASN A 719 -59.71 56.05 18.48
C ASN A 719 -58.57 56.96 18.04
N GLY A 720 -58.81 57.73 16.98
CA GLY A 720 -57.88 58.71 16.46
C GLY A 720 -58.48 60.10 16.50
N THR A 721 -57.71 61.07 16.98
CA THR A 721 -58.10 62.48 16.95
C THR A 721 -56.98 63.31 16.33
N GLY A 722 -57.31 64.17 15.40
CA GLY A 722 -56.43 65.16 14.80
C GLY A 722 -56.03 66.27 15.77
N ASN A 723 -55.26 67.22 15.25
CA ASN A 723 -54.92 68.49 15.89
C ASN A 723 -55.79 69.61 15.31
N ALA A 724 -55.26 70.82 15.09
CA ALA A 724 -56.02 71.96 14.56
C ALA A 724 -55.64 72.35 13.12
N GLY A 725 -54.73 71.59 12.51
CA GLY A 725 -54.34 71.72 11.11
C GLY A 725 -54.99 70.62 10.26
N ASP A 726 -54.71 70.64 8.97
CA ASP A 726 -55.26 69.69 8.01
C ASP A 726 -54.66 68.30 8.25
N ASN A 727 -55.46 67.32 8.70
CA ASN A 727 -54.96 66.01 9.10
C ASN A 727 -55.41 64.89 8.18
N LYS A 728 -54.54 63.89 7.99
CA LYS A 728 -54.88 62.61 7.37
C LYS A 728 -55.02 61.52 8.41
N ILE A 729 -56.21 60.96 8.57
CA ILE A 729 -56.50 59.97 9.61
C ILE A 729 -56.87 58.64 8.96
N THR A 730 -56.12 57.60 9.29
CA THR A 730 -56.38 56.22 8.86
C THR A 730 -56.69 55.34 10.08
N GLY A 731 -57.87 54.73 10.06
CA GLY A 731 -58.30 53.74 11.06
C GLY A 731 -57.57 52.41 10.96
N ASN A 732 -57.80 51.52 11.93
CA ASN A 732 -57.36 50.13 11.90
C ASN A 732 -58.55 49.20 11.57
N SER A 733 -58.43 47.89 11.84
CA SER A 733 -59.54 46.94 11.57
C SER A 733 -60.57 46.81 12.70
N GLY A 734 -60.34 47.49 13.82
CA GLY A 734 -61.28 47.58 14.93
C GLY A 734 -62.31 48.67 14.68
N ASN A 735 -63.33 48.74 15.54
CA ASN A 735 -64.31 49.83 15.46
C ASN A 735 -63.70 51.11 16.02
N ASN A 736 -63.41 52.08 15.16
CA ASN A 736 -62.74 53.32 15.52
C ASN A 736 -63.72 54.51 15.61
N ILE A 737 -63.41 55.47 16.50
CA ILE A 737 -63.90 56.85 16.38
C ILE A 737 -62.74 57.67 15.81
N LEU A 738 -62.96 58.28 14.65
CA LEU A 738 -62.00 59.15 13.97
C LEU A 738 -62.54 60.58 13.98
N ALA A 739 -61.75 61.53 14.47
CA ALA A 739 -62.12 62.95 14.53
C ALA A 739 -60.95 63.81 14.04
N GLY A 740 -61.15 64.70 13.07
CA GLY A 740 -60.14 65.58 12.49
C GLY A 740 -59.98 66.87 13.29
N ALA A 741 -61.12 67.36 13.80
CA ALA A 741 -61.27 68.54 14.66
C ALA A 741 -61.42 69.87 13.91
N ASN A 742 -60.35 70.66 13.75
CA ASN A 742 -60.36 71.83 12.86
C ASN A 742 -59.31 71.60 11.78
N GLY A 743 -59.48 72.20 10.62
CA GLY A 743 -58.66 71.93 9.45
C GLY A 743 -59.49 71.28 8.35
N ASN A 744 -58.90 71.13 7.18
CA ASN A 744 -59.47 70.32 6.11
C ASN A 744 -58.95 68.90 6.26
N ASP A 745 -59.77 68.03 6.84
CA ASP A 745 -59.33 66.69 7.24
C ASP A 745 -59.64 65.63 6.19
N ILE A 746 -58.77 64.64 6.07
CA ILE A 746 -58.92 63.50 5.16
C ILE A 746 -59.00 62.21 5.97
N TYR A 747 -60.12 61.50 5.83
CA TYR A 747 -60.34 60.19 6.43
C TYR A 747 -60.12 59.10 5.40
N CYS A 748 -59.05 58.34 5.55
CA CYS A 748 -58.65 57.34 4.57
C CYS A 748 -59.21 55.95 4.91
N PHE A 749 -59.86 55.33 3.92
CA PHE A 749 -60.43 54.00 3.99
C PHE A 749 -59.99 53.16 2.79
N ASN A 750 -59.01 52.27 3.01
CA ASN A 750 -58.76 51.18 2.07
C ASN A 750 -59.59 49.95 2.49
N ALA A 751 -60.86 49.96 2.12
CA ALA A 751 -61.83 48.94 2.49
C ALA A 751 -61.84 47.74 1.51
N SER A 752 -60.72 47.51 0.80
CA SER A 752 -60.47 46.23 0.12
C SER A 752 -60.27 45.07 1.12
N THR A 753 -59.99 45.40 2.39
CA THR A 753 -59.99 44.48 3.53
C THR A 753 -60.98 44.95 4.60
N PRO A 754 -61.38 44.09 5.56
CA PRO A 754 -62.29 44.50 6.63
C PRO A 754 -61.68 45.55 7.56
N LEU A 755 -62.36 46.70 7.67
CA LEU A 755 -62.03 47.82 8.55
C LEU A 755 -62.97 47.92 9.76
N GLY A 756 -64.12 47.23 9.75
CA GLY A 756 -65.01 47.17 10.91
C GLY A 756 -66.17 48.17 10.83
N SER A 757 -66.59 48.71 11.98
CA SER A 757 -67.67 49.68 12.10
C SER A 757 -67.17 50.97 12.74
N ASP A 758 -66.92 51.98 11.91
CA ASP A 758 -66.28 53.21 12.32
C ASP A 758 -67.28 54.36 12.46
N THR A 759 -66.91 55.32 13.30
CA THR A 759 -67.63 56.58 13.48
C THR A 759 -66.72 57.73 13.09
N ILE A 760 -67.13 58.53 12.10
CA ILE A 760 -66.51 59.82 11.82
C ILE A 760 -67.18 60.86 12.70
N GLN A 761 -66.38 61.56 13.49
CA GLN A 761 -66.82 62.61 14.39
C GLN A 761 -66.24 63.95 13.96
N GLU A 762 -67.04 64.72 13.24
CA GLU A 762 -66.69 66.07 12.82
C GLU A 762 -67.53 67.17 13.46
N THR A 763 -67.06 68.41 13.30
CA THR A 763 -67.75 69.62 13.74
C THR A 763 -68.21 70.48 12.55
N THR A 764 -69.28 71.24 12.71
CA THR A 764 -69.78 72.16 11.65
C THR A 764 -68.89 73.39 11.42
N THR A 765 -67.75 73.47 12.11
CA THR A 765 -66.76 74.54 11.99
C THR A 765 -65.38 74.00 11.65
N GLY A 766 -65.27 72.70 11.30
CA GLY A 766 -64.03 71.96 11.11
C GLY A 766 -63.21 72.46 9.93
N GLY A 767 -63.80 72.50 8.74
CA GLY A 767 -63.14 72.95 7.53
C GLY A 767 -63.86 72.38 6.33
N ILE A 768 -63.12 71.92 5.32
CA ILE A 768 -63.63 71.11 4.22
C ILE A 768 -63.05 69.70 4.35
N ASP A 769 -63.89 68.77 4.75
CA ASP A 769 -63.49 67.42 5.13
C ASP A 769 -63.81 66.40 4.04
N THR A 770 -62.95 65.39 3.91
CA THR A 770 -62.96 64.43 2.82
C THR A 770 -62.94 63.00 3.33
N LEU A 771 -63.86 62.18 2.83
CA LEU A 771 -63.73 60.72 2.91
C LEU A 771 -62.99 60.23 1.67
N ASP A 772 -61.84 59.61 1.87
CA ASP A 772 -60.99 59.11 0.80
C ASP A 772 -60.99 57.59 0.80
N PHE A 773 -61.62 57.01 -0.21
CA PHE A 773 -61.70 55.57 -0.45
C PHE A 773 -60.71 55.09 -1.53
N THR A 774 -59.72 55.91 -1.93
CA THR A 774 -58.70 55.45 -2.89
C THR A 774 -58.05 54.14 -2.43
N GLY A 775 -57.91 53.21 -3.37
CA GLY A 775 -57.50 51.82 -3.11
C GLY A 775 -58.63 50.84 -2.78
N THR A 776 -59.88 51.30 -2.65
CA THR A 776 -61.07 50.44 -2.49
C THR A 776 -61.64 50.07 -3.86
N ASN A 777 -61.31 48.88 -4.36
CA ASN A 777 -61.71 48.43 -5.72
C ASN A 777 -63.10 47.76 -5.79
N THR A 778 -63.95 48.00 -4.79
CA THR A 778 -65.32 47.48 -4.73
C THR A 778 -66.29 48.61 -4.47
N ALA A 779 -67.56 48.42 -4.81
CA ALA A 779 -68.59 49.44 -4.69
C ALA A 779 -68.67 50.07 -3.29
N VAL A 780 -68.40 51.37 -3.22
CA VAL A 780 -68.57 52.28 -2.09
C VAL A 780 -69.99 52.84 -2.10
N ARG A 781 -70.67 52.80 -0.95
CA ARG A 781 -72.06 53.24 -0.79
C ARG A 781 -72.20 54.14 0.44
N VAL A 782 -72.05 55.45 0.24
CA VAL A 782 -72.04 56.43 1.34
C VAL A 782 -73.08 57.52 1.09
N ASN A 783 -73.83 57.87 2.12
CA ASN A 783 -74.72 59.03 2.13
C ASN A 783 -74.31 59.97 3.28
N LEU A 784 -73.77 61.15 2.95
CA LEU A 784 -73.32 62.14 3.92
C LEU A 784 -74.49 62.79 4.69
N GLY A 785 -75.71 62.72 4.15
CA GLY A 785 -76.93 63.29 4.71
C GLY A 785 -77.62 62.43 5.78
N THR A 786 -77.03 61.31 6.21
CA THR A 786 -77.59 60.43 7.25
C THR A 786 -76.59 60.12 8.36
N THR A 787 -77.06 60.12 9.61
CA THR A 787 -76.29 59.67 10.79
C THR A 787 -76.58 58.22 11.15
N ALA A 788 -77.51 57.55 10.47
CA ALA A 788 -77.76 56.13 10.67
C ALA A 788 -76.56 55.29 10.17
N VAL A 789 -76.31 54.16 10.84
CA VAL A 789 -75.27 53.21 10.43
C VAL A 789 -75.52 52.76 9.00
N GLN A 790 -74.52 52.93 8.14
CA GLN A 790 -74.58 52.60 6.73
C GLN A 790 -73.45 51.63 6.36
N THR A 791 -73.78 50.66 5.51
CA THR A 791 -72.78 49.69 5.01
C THR A 791 -72.05 50.36 3.84
N ALA A 792 -70.95 51.04 4.15
CA ALA A 792 -70.15 51.79 3.20
C ALA A 792 -69.52 50.86 2.16
N VAL A 793 -68.97 49.71 2.59
CA VAL A 793 -68.44 48.68 1.71
C VAL A 793 -68.92 47.32 2.20
N THR A 794 -69.49 46.52 1.30
CA THR A 794 -70.13 45.24 1.66
C THR A 794 -69.11 44.31 2.33
N ASN A 795 -69.47 43.80 3.52
CA ASN A 795 -68.63 42.97 4.40
C ASN A 795 -67.41 43.65 5.04
N ASN A 796 -66.94 44.78 4.52
CA ASN A 796 -65.65 45.34 4.92
C ASN A 796 -65.77 46.59 5.81
N LEU A 797 -66.76 47.45 5.59
CA LEU A 797 -66.87 48.71 6.33
C LEU A 797 -68.32 49.12 6.56
N LYS A 798 -68.63 49.45 7.82
CA LYS A 798 -69.81 50.24 8.19
C LYS A 798 -69.36 51.60 8.70
N LEU A 799 -70.06 52.65 8.31
CA LEU A 799 -69.81 54.01 8.78
C LEU A 799 -71.01 54.58 9.50
N THR A 800 -70.71 55.38 10.52
CA THR A 800 -71.66 56.24 11.24
C THR A 800 -71.08 57.65 11.26
N PHE A 801 -71.91 58.65 11.03
CA PHE A 801 -71.49 60.06 11.10
C PHE A 801 -72.09 60.72 12.34
N SER A 802 -71.31 61.56 13.03
CA SER A 802 -71.76 62.32 14.21
C SER A 802 -72.88 63.31 13.87
N ALA A 803 -72.87 63.83 12.63
CA ALA A 803 -73.83 64.76 12.09
C ALA A 803 -74.00 64.51 10.58
N ASN A 804 -75.03 65.09 9.97
CA ASN A 804 -75.37 64.89 8.56
C ASN A 804 -75.01 66.09 7.67
N ASN A 805 -74.14 66.97 8.15
CA ASN A 805 -73.78 68.23 7.53
C ASN A 805 -72.39 68.71 8.00
N THR A 806 -71.42 67.80 8.03
CA THR A 806 -70.05 68.04 8.52
C THR A 806 -68.96 67.42 7.65
N ILE A 807 -69.32 66.84 6.51
CA ILE A 807 -68.36 66.29 5.55
C ILE A 807 -68.80 66.80 4.19
N GLU A 808 -67.87 67.33 3.42
CA GLU A 808 -68.12 67.96 2.14
C GLU A 808 -67.76 67.02 0.99
N ASN A 809 -66.70 66.23 1.10
CA ASN A 809 -66.15 65.51 -0.05
C ASN A 809 -66.13 64.00 0.13
N ILE A 810 -66.31 63.30 -0.99
CA ILE A 810 -66.01 61.87 -1.12
C ILE A 810 -65.18 61.64 -2.38
N ILE A 811 -64.12 60.86 -2.22
CA ILE A 811 -63.33 60.32 -3.33
C ILE A 811 -63.43 58.80 -3.26
N SER A 812 -63.83 58.16 -4.36
CA SER A 812 -63.77 56.70 -4.53
C SER A 812 -62.80 56.29 -5.64
N ASP A 813 -62.79 55.00 -6.01
CA ASP A 813 -61.78 54.40 -6.88
C ASP A 813 -62.45 53.73 -8.09
N SER A 814 -62.45 52.40 -8.23
CA SER A 814 -62.83 51.70 -9.47
C SER A 814 -64.12 50.87 -9.36
N GLY A 815 -64.88 51.04 -8.27
CA GLY A 815 -66.12 50.32 -8.02
C GLY A 815 -67.32 50.98 -8.69
N ASN A 816 -68.43 50.27 -8.85
CA ASN A 816 -69.70 50.91 -9.23
C ASN A 816 -70.34 51.56 -8.00
N ASP A 817 -69.95 52.79 -7.76
CA ASP A 817 -70.13 53.49 -6.51
C ASP A 817 -71.51 54.17 -6.43
N ARG A 818 -71.99 54.39 -5.21
CA ARG A 818 -73.22 55.16 -4.95
C ARG A 818 -72.95 56.18 -3.86
N LEU A 819 -72.63 57.39 -4.30
CA LEU A 819 -72.23 58.51 -3.45
C LEU A 819 -73.39 59.50 -3.36
N THR A 820 -73.76 59.87 -2.14
CA THR A 820 -74.81 60.87 -1.91
C THR A 820 -74.25 61.95 -0.97
N GLY A 821 -74.31 63.21 -1.40
CA GLY A 821 -73.96 64.39 -0.62
C GLY A 821 -74.95 64.67 0.51
N ASN A 822 -74.97 65.91 0.98
CA ASN A 822 -75.82 66.42 2.04
C ASN A 822 -76.36 67.82 1.70
N SER A 823 -76.49 68.73 2.68
CA SER A 823 -76.97 70.09 2.43
C SER A 823 -75.85 71.12 2.22
N LEU A 824 -74.60 70.67 2.23
CA LEU A 824 -73.41 71.48 2.02
C LEU A 824 -73.02 71.43 0.54
N ASN A 825 -72.05 72.27 0.14
CA ASN A 825 -71.48 72.18 -1.20
C ASN A 825 -70.53 70.97 -1.23
N ASN A 826 -70.95 69.88 -1.87
CA ASN A 826 -70.20 68.64 -1.89
C ASN A 826 -69.32 68.50 -3.13
N THR A 827 -68.14 67.87 -2.99
CA THR A 827 -67.40 67.31 -4.14
C THR A 827 -67.46 65.79 -4.09
N LEU A 828 -68.12 65.18 -5.07
CA LEU A 828 -68.26 63.74 -5.18
C LEU A 828 -67.47 63.26 -6.41
N THR A 829 -66.51 62.38 -6.19
CA THR A 829 -65.67 61.79 -7.25
C THR A 829 -65.86 60.27 -7.26
N GLY A 830 -66.48 59.74 -8.32
CA GLY A 830 -66.76 58.31 -8.50
C GLY A 830 -65.52 57.49 -8.89
N GLY A 831 -64.69 58.04 -9.78
CA GLY A 831 -63.43 57.45 -10.18
C GLY A 831 -63.58 56.63 -11.45
N GLY A 832 -63.67 55.32 -11.37
CA GLY A 832 -64.00 54.46 -12.49
C GLY A 832 -65.05 53.43 -12.11
N GLY A 833 -65.77 52.91 -13.09
CA GLY A 833 -66.98 52.11 -12.84
C GLY A 833 -68.20 52.84 -13.37
N ASN A 834 -69.37 52.25 -13.20
CA ASN A 834 -70.63 52.92 -13.54
C ASN A 834 -71.27 53.43 -12.25
N ASP A 835 -71.06 54.70 -11.96
CA ASP A 835 -71.31 55.30 -10.67
C ASP A 835 -72.67 55.98 -10.59
N GLN A 836 -73.14 56.21 -9.37
CA GLN A 836 -74.35 56.98 -9.06
C GLN A 836 -74.00 58.08 -8.06
N LEU A 837 -73.92 59.32 -8.52
CA LEU A 837 -73.57 60.48 -7.71
C LEU A 837 -74.81 61.36 -7.53
N THR A 838 -75.14 61.73 -6.29
CA THR A 838 -76.28 62.61 -5.98
C THR A 838 -75.86 63.71 -5.03
N GLY A 839 -75.88 64.98 -5.45
CA GLY A 839 -75.47 66.14 -4.66
C GLY A 839 -76.41 66.46 -3.48
N GLN A 840 -77.72 66.52 -3.77
CA GLN A 840 -78.81 66.93 -2.87
C GLN A 840 -79.05 68.44 -2.80
N ASN A 841 -78.66 69.15 -1.74
CA ASN A 841 -78.76 70.62 -1.72
C ASN A 841 -77.35 71.18 -1.56
N GLY A 842 -77.09 72.32 -2.17
CA GLY A 842 -75.75 72.90 -2.17
C GLY A 842 -75.32 73.15 -3.59
N ASN A 843 -74.20 73.83 -3.78
CA ASN A 843 -73.59 73.98 -5.09
C ASN A 843 -72.56 72.86 -5.25
N ASP A 844 -73.00 71.75 -5.80
CA ASP A 844 -72.24 70.51 -5.79
C ASP A 844 -71.30 70.40 -6.99
N ARG A 845 -70.28 69.56 -6.85
CA ARG A 845 -69.31 69.20 -7.89
C ARG A 845 -69.34 67.69 -8.05
N LEU A 846 -69.87 67.22 -9.17
CA LEU A 846 -70.04 65.81 -9.47
C LEU A 846 -69.05 65.42 -10.58
N ILE A 847 -68.12 64.53 -10.25
CA ILE A 847 -67.12 63.98 -11.15
C ILE A 847 -67.40 62.47 -11.23
N GLY A 848 -68.06 62.02 -12.29
CA GLY A 848 -68.32 60.59 -12.51
C GLY A 848 -67.01 59.83 -12.70
N GLY A 849 -66.38 60.08 -13.85
CA GLY A 849 -65.00 59.68 -14.10
C GLY A 849 -64.90 58.78 -15.32
N PHE A 850 -64.50 57.52 -15.14
CA PHE A 850 -64.46 56.52 -16.20
C PHE A 850 -65.66 55.57 -16.13
N GLY A 851 -66.48 55.51 -17.18
CA GLY A 851 -67.60 54.56 -17.25
C GLY A 851 -68.89 55.30 -17.55
N ASP A 852 -70.02 54.60 -17.51
CA ASP A 852 -71.31 55.24 -17.78
C ASP A 852 -71.98 55.61 -16.44
N ASP A 853 -71.87 56.88 -16.06
CA ASP A 853 -72.28 57.36 -14.74
C ASP A 853 -73.70 57.95 -14.72
N LEU A 854 -74.35 57.95 -13.56
CA LEU A 854 -75.59 58.67 -13.30
C LEU A 854 -75.33 59.79 -12.30
N LEU A 855 -75.48 61.03 -12.77
CA LEU A 855 -75.22 62.24 -12.00
C LEU A 855 -76.53 62.99 -11.72
N THR A 856 -76.79 63.28 -10.46
CA THR A 856 -77.96 64.03 -9.97
C THR A 856 -77.48 65.22 -9.14
N GLY A 857 -77.65 66.44 -9.62
CA GLY A 857 -77.21 67.65 -8.91
C GLY A 857 -78.07 67.93 -7.68
N GLY A 858 -79.37 68.08 -7.91
CA GLY A 858 -80.35 68.44 -6.91
C GLY A 858 -80.65 69.94 -6.90
N ASN A 859 -80.72 70.54 -5.72
CA ASN A 859 -81.02 71.95 -5.54
C ASN A 859 -79.72 72.74 -5.36
N GLY A 860 -79.46 73.66 -6.27
CA GLY A 860 -78.35 74.60 -6.16
C GLY A 860 -77.86 75.00 -7.53
N SER A 861 -76.62 75.46 -7.60
CA SER A 861 -75.90 75.66 -8.85
C SER A 861 -74.80 74.61 -8.95
N ASP A 862 -75.13 73.49 -9.60
CA ASP A 862 -74.29 72.30 -9.61
C ASP A 862 -73.35 72.25 -10.80
N ASN A 863 -72.19 71.62 -10.61
CA ASN A 863 -71.19 71.41 -11.65
C ASN A 863 -71.06 69.92 -11.96
N PHE A 864 -71.40 69.53 -13.18
CA PHE A 864 -71.15 68.20 -13.73
C PHE A 864 -69.83 68.24 -14.51
N ILE A 865 -68.80 67.59 -14.00
CA ILE A 865 -67.41 67.80 -14.42
C ILE A 865 -66.90 66.61 -15.24
N PHE A 866 -66.45 66.92 -16.46
CA PHE A 866 -65.88 65.97 -17.42
C PHE A 866 -64.38 66.29 -17.61
N ASN A 867 -63.54 65.58 -16.87
CA ASN A 867 -62.08 65.78 -16.84
C ASN A 867 -61.26 64.49 -17.08
N SER A 868 -61.92 63.37 -17.35
CA SER A 868 -61.27 62.08 -17.62
C SER A 868 -61.03 61.86 -19.11
N SER A 869 -59.97 61.12 -19.46
CA SER A 869 -59.63 60.82 -20.86
C SER A 869 -60.56 59.80 -21.52
N ASN A 870 -61.37 59.08 -20.73
CA ASN A 870 -62.36 58.13 -21.20
C ASN A 870 -63.69 58.39 -20.48
N LEU A 871 -64.48 59.32 -20.99
CA LEU A 871 -65.66 59.84 -20.30
C LEU A 871 -66.83 58.86 -20.17
N GLY A 872 -66.84 57.75 -20.91
CA GLY A 872 -68.06 56.96 -21.11
C GLY A 872 -69.24 57.81 -21.60
N ILE A 873 -70.47 57.38 -21.33
CA ILE A 873 -71.69 58.14 -21.62
C ILE A 873 -72.45 58.39 -20.32
N ASP A 874 -72.27 59.57 -19.75
CA ASP A 874 -72.88 59.93 -18.46
C ASP A 874 -74.31 60.43 -18.61
N ALA A 875 -75.21 59.96 -17.76
CA ALA A 875 -76.58 60.43 -17.65
C ALA A 875 -76.71 61.50 -16.56
N ILE A 876 -77.16 62.70 -16.90
CA ILE A 876 -77.47 63.77 -15.94
C ILE A 876 -78.99 63.84 -15.76
N SER A 877 -79.46 63.58 -14.54
CA SER A 877 -80.89 63.34 -14.29
C SER A 877 -81.75 64.58 -14.06
N ASP A 878 -81.16 65.72 -13.72
CA ASP A 878 -81.89 66.90 -13.22
C ASP A 878 -81.21 68.24 -13.49
N PHE A 879 -80.66 68.42 -14.70
CA PHE A 879 -80.00 69.66 -15.09
C PHE A 879 -80.96 70.87 -15.19
N THR A 880 -80.63 71.95 -14.50
CA THR A 880 -81.34 73.24 -14.51
C THR A 880 -80.52 74.32 -15.25
N SER A 881 -80.87 74.58 -16.51
CA SER A 881 -80.23 75.64 -17.32
C SER A 881 -80.28 77.01 -16.62
N GLY A 882 -79.18 77.76 -16.71
CA GLY A 882 -78.98 79.04 -16.06
C GLY A 882 -78.48 78.97 -14.61
N SER A 883 -78.65 77.83 -13.92
CA SER A 883 -78.07 77.58 -12.59
C SER A 883 -76.86 76.65 -12.72
N ASP A 884 -77.09 75.45 -13.26
CA ASP A 884 -76.10 74.40 -13.31
C ASP A 884 -75.10 74.63 -14.45
N LYS A 885 -73.99 73.89 -14.39
CA LYS A 885 -72.92 73.91 -15.38
C LYS A 885 -72.49 72.51 -15.79
N ILE A 886 -72.28 72.36 -17.08
CA ILE A 886 -71.48 71.27 -17.65
C ILE A 886 -70.05 71.79 -17.78
N VAL A 887 -69.14 71.24 -16.98
CA VAL A 887 -67.77 71.72 -16.85
C VAL A 887 -66.83 70.79 -17.59
N LEU A 888 -66.09 71.32 -18.56
CA LEU A 888 -65.22 70.53 -19.45
C LEU A 888 -63.75 70.88 -19.22
N SER A 889 -62.88 69.88 -19.05
CA SER A 889 -61.43 70.11 -18.97
C SER A 889 -60.82 70.37 -20.34
N LYS A 890 -60.02 71.44 -20.47
CA LYS A 890 -59.29 71.76 -21.71
C LYS A 890 -58.21 70.73 -22.04
N ALA A 891 -57.76 69.94 -21.07
CA ALA A 891 -56.87 68.80 -21.32
C ALA A 891 -57.55 67.73 -22.20
N ILE A 892 -58.88 67.56 -22.08
CA ILE A 892 -59.66 66.57 -22.83
C ILE A 892 -60.30 67.20 -24.06
N PHE A 893 -60.96 68.35 -23.88
CA PHE A 893 -61.67 69.07 -24.92
C PHE A 893 -60.77 70.12 -25.59
N THR A 894 -59.63 69.65 -26.10
CA THR A 894 -58.51 70.50 -26.59
C THR A 894 -58.87 71.46 -27.72
N ALA A 895 -59.93 71.17 -28.47
CA ALA A 895 -60.40 72.04 -29.56
C ALA A 895 -61.11 73.33 -29.08
N LEU A 896 -61.53 73.39 -27.81
CA LEU A 896 -62.23 74.54 -27.24
C LEU A 896 -61.26 75.69 -26.93
N GLN A 897 -61.61 76.89 -27.38
CA GLN A 897 -60.77 78.09 -27.36
C GLN A 897 -61.17 79.08 -26.26
N SER A 898 -62.37 78.97 -25.70
CA SER A 898 -62.85 79.83 -24.63
C SER A 898 -61.93 79.84 -23.41
N ILE A 899 -61.99 80.93 -22.65
CA ILE A 899 -61.18 81.16 -21.46
C ILE A 899 -61.77 80.32 -20.31
N ILE A 900 -60.88 79.75 -19.50
CA ILE A 900 -61.21 78.99 -18.29
C ILE A 900 -62.08 79.82 -17.33
N GLY A 901 -63.05 79.15 -16.70
CA GLY A 901 -63.98 79.71 -15.72
C GLY A 901 -65.21 80.41 -16.30
N ASN A 902 -65.32 80.56 -17.63
CA ASN A 902 -66.49 81.15 -18.29
C ASN A 902 -67.19 80.15 -19.21
N GLY A 903 -68.44 80.46 -19.58
CA GLY A 903 -69.13 79.76 -20.68
C GLY A 903 -68.55 80.05 -22.05
N PHE A 904 -69.08 79.39 -23.07
CA PHE A 904 -68.55 79.50 -24.42
C PHE A 904 -68.71 80.91 -24.99
N SER A 905 -67.61 81.45 -25.50
CA SER A 905 -67.48 82.78 -26.07
C SER A 905 -67.30 82.77 -27.59
N GLN A 906 -67.00 81.60 -28.17
CA GLN A 906 -66.82 81.44 -29.61
C GLN A 906 -68.07 80.80 -30.25
N PRO A 907 -68.61 81.38 -31.34
CA PRO A 907 -69.79 80.83 -32.01
C PRO A 907 -69.63 79.39 -32.54
N ALA A 908 -68.39 78.94 -32.76
CA ALA A 908 -68.09 77.59 -33.25
C ALA A 908 -68.02 76.54 -32.13
N GLU A 909 -68.12 76.91 -30.85
CA GLU A 909 -67.97 75.95 -29.75
C GLU A 909 -69.25 75.20 -29.40
N PHE A 910 -70.43 75.79 -29.68
CA PHE A 910 -71.69 75.20 -29.26
C PHE A 910 -72.82 75.43 -30.27
N ALA A 911 -73.57 74.36 -30.55
CA ALA A 911 -74.82 74.42 -31.30
C ALA A 911 -75.83 73.40 -30.76
N SER A 912 -77.13 73.70 -30.93
CA SER A 912 -78.22 72.76 -30.68
C SER A 912 -78.88 72.33 -31.99
N VAL A 913 -79.32 71.06 -32.05
CA VAL A 913 -80.00 70.46 -33.20
C VAL A 913 -81.33 69.82 -32.77
N ALA A 914 -82.24 69.63 -33.73
CA ALA A 914 -83.59 69.14 -33.44
C ALA A 914 -83.64 67.63 -33.13
N ASP A 915 -82.73 66.84 -33.71
CA ASP A 915 -82.63 65.40 -33.50
C ASP A 915 -81.19 64.89 -33.67
N ASP A 916 -80.96 63.62 -33.33
CA ASP A 916 -79.63 62.99 -33.36
C ASP A 916 -79.07 62.85 -34.79
N ASP A 917 -79.93 62.67 -35.78
CA ASP A 917 -79.54 62.55 -37.20
C ASP A 917 -78.89 63.84 -37.72
N LEU A 918 -79.26 65.00 -37.14
CA LEU A 918 -78.71 66.31 -37.50
C LEU A 918 -77.36 66.62 -36.85
N VAL A 919 -76.94 65.88 -35.82
CA VAL A 919 -75.66 66.12 -35.11
C VAL A 919 -74.48 66.09 -36.07
N ALA A 920 -74.45 65.12 -36.99
CA ALA A 920 -73.39 64.93 -37.97
C ALA A 920 -73.26 66.08 -39.00
N THR A 921 -74.22 67.00 -39.05
CA THR A 921 -74.23 68.15 -39.97
C THR A 921 -73.75 69.45 -39.32
N SER A 922 -73.58 69.47 -38.00
CA SER A 922 -73.12 70.63 -37.25
C SER A 922 -71.60 70.77 -37.32
N SER A 923 -71.10 72.00 -37.52
CA SER A 923 -69.67 72.32 -37.44
C SER A 923 -69.22 72.75 -36.03
N ALA A 924 -70.12 72.76 -35.04
CA ALA A 924 -69.78 73.15 -33.68
C ALA A 924 -68.98 72.04 -32.96
N PHE A 925 -68.11 72.42 -32.02
CA PHE A 925 -67.33 71.46 -31.24
C PHE A 925 -68.21 70.68 -30.25
N ILE A 926 -69.11 71.34 -29.53
CA ILE A 926 -70.11 70.71 -28.67
C ILE A 926 -71.48 70.80 -29.35
N VAL A 927 -72.15 69.67 -29.53
CA VAL A 927 -73.45 69.60 -30.20
C VAL A 927 -74.46 68.95 -29.28
N TYR A 928 -75.58 69.65 -29.02
CA TYR A 928 -76.66 69.17 -28.16
C TYR A 928 -77.91 68.81 -28.98
N SER A 929 -78.42 67.58 -28.83
CA SER A 929 -79.65 67.12 -29.47
C SER A 929 -80.86 67.34 -28.57
N THR A 930 -81.80 68.16 -29.02
CA THR A 930 -83.01 68.52 -28.27
C THR A 930 -84.10 67.44 -28.31
N SER A 931 -83.93 66.36 -29.08
CA SER A 931 -84.88 65.22 -29.07
C SER A 931 -84.53 64.15 -28.03
N SER A 932 -83.24 63.97 -27.76
CA SER A 932 -82.71 62.87 -26.94
C SER A 932 -82.09 63.34 -25.63
N GLY A 933 -81.59 64.58 -25.58
CA GLY A 933 -80.78 65.07 -24.46
C GLY A 933 -79.28 64.84 -24.64
N SER A 934 -78.86 64.15 -25.72
CA SER A 934 -77.46 63.77 -25.95
C SER A 934 -76.57 64.96 -26.30
N ILE A 935 -75.35 64.95 -25.76
CA ILE A 935 -74.28 65.92 -25.99
C ILE A 935 -73.08 65.20 -26.60
N TYR A 936 -72.63 65.72 -27.74
CA TYR A 936 -71.56 65.16 -28.54
C TYR A 936 -70.37 66.10 -28.62
N TYR A 937 -69.16 65.54 -28.68
CA TYR A 937 -67.94 66.30 -28.92
C TYR A 937 -67.33 66.01 -30.30
N ASN A 938 -67.43 66.97 -31.21
CA ASN A 938 -66.82 66.93 -32.54
C ASN A 938 -65.36 67.43 -32.48
N GLN A 939 -64.41 66.55 -32.20
CA GLN A 939 -62.98 66.89 -32.06
C GLN A 939 -62.38 67.61 -33.29
N ASN A 940 -62.93 67.38 -34.48
CA ASN A 940 -62.36 67.85 -35.74
C ASN A 940 -62.97 69.16 -36.25
N GLY A 941 -64.05 69.66 -35.62
CA GLY A 941 -64.76 70.89 -36.03
C GLY A 941 -65.28 70.87 -37.47
N SER A 942 -65.39 69.68 -38.08
CA SER A 942 -65.79 69.51 -39.48
C SER A 942 -67.31 69.49 -39.62
N ALA A 943 -67.85 70.11 -40.68
CA ALA A 943 -69.28 70.08 -41.02
C ALA A 943 -69.75 68.76 -41.67
N ALA A 944 -68.83 67.82 -41.94
CA ALA A 944 -69.11 66.55 -42.61
C ALA A 944 -68.81 65.36 -41.69
N GLY A 945 -69.81 64.94 -40.92
CA GLY A 945 -69.75 63.78 -40.03
C GLY A 945 -69.01 64.07 -38.72
N LEU A 946 -69.40 63.37 -37.64
CA LEU A 946 -68.74 63.46 -36.32
C LEU A 946 -67.25 63.05 -36.36
N GLY A 947 -66.80 62.35 -37.41
CA GLY A 947 -65.44 61.83 -37.49
C GLY A 947 -65.17 60.84 -36.35
N SER A 948 -64.20 61.17 -35.49
CA SER A 948 -63.90 60.46 -34.22
C SER A 948 -64.70 60.99 -33.01
N GLY A 949 -65.64 61.91 -33.22
CA GLY A 949 -66.47 62.49 -32.17
C GLY A 949 -67.47 61.49 -31.58
N SER A 950 -67.66 61.56 -30.27
CA SER A 950 -68.47 60.64 -29.48
C SER A 950 -69.49 61.40 -28.63
N GLU A 951 -70.62 60.75 -28.36
CA GLU A 951 -71.48 61.12 -27.24
C GLU A 951 -70.68 60.94 -25.94
N PHE A 952 -70.84 61.88 -25.01
CA PHE A 952 -70.19 61.78 -23.70
C PHE A 952 -71.14 62.09 -22.53
N ALA A 953 -72.30 62.69 -22.81
CA ALA A 953 -73.29 63.00 -21.80
C ALA A 953 -74.71 63.00 -22.39
N ASN A 954 -75.69 62.67 -21.56
CA ASN A 954 -77.12 62.72 -21.88
C ASN A 954 -77.91 63.39 -20.75
N LEU A 955 -78.61 64.48 -21.07
CA LEU A 955 -79.51 65.18 -20.14
C LEU A 955 -80.91 64.57 -20.18
N LEU A 956 -81.30 63.83 -19.14
CA LEU A 956 -82.57 63.10 -19.10
C LEU A 956 -83.83 64.00 -19.07
N THR A 957 -83.70 65.26 -18.63
CA THR A 957 -84.79 66.25 -18.61
C THR A 957 -84.91 67.06 -19.90
N VAL A 958 -83.96 66.93 -20.82
CA VAL A 958 -83.87 67.62 -22.12
C VAL A 958 -84.15 69.14 -22.03
N PRO A 959 -83.37 69.91 -21.25
CA PRO A 959 -83.55 71.35 -21.12
C PRO A 959 -83.08 72.11 -22.37
N THR A 960 -83.43 73.40 -22.47
CA THR A 960 -82.79 74.28 -23.46
C THR A 960 -81.41 74.67 -22.96
N LEU A 961 -80.35 74.31 -23.67
CA LEU A 961 -78.98 74.72 -23.33
C LEU A 961 -78.55 75.98 -24.08
N ILE A 962 -77.79 76.83 -23.38
CA ILE A 962 -77.10 78.00 -23.94
C ILE A 962 -75.59 77.94 -23.66
N ALA A 963 -74.81 78.74 -24.37
CA ALA A 963 -73.36 78.81 -24.19
C ALA A 963 -72.90 79.09 -22.74
N ALA A 964 -73.74 79.77 -21.95
CA ALA A 964 -73.48 80.07 -20.54
C ALA A 964 -73.72 78.87 -19.58
N ASP A 965 -74.33 77.78 -20.06
CA ASP A 965 -74.53 76.53 -19.28
C ASP A 965 -73.28 75.64 -19.24
N PHE A 966 -72.22 76.05 -19.94
CA PHE A 966 -70.94 75.37 -19.93
C PHE A 966 -69.90 76.17 -19.15
N ALA A 967 -68.84 75.51 -18.70
CA ALA A 967 -67.64 76.16 -18.20
C ALA A 967 -66.39 75.35 -18.58
N LEU A 968 -65.23 76.01 -18.66
CA LEU A 968 -63.95 75.34 -18.92
C LEU A 968 -63.04 75.35 -17.69
N ILE A 969 -62.33 74.24 -17.46
CA ILE A 969 -61.26 74.11 -16.46
C ILE A 969 -59.95 73.67 -17.13
N ASN A 970 -58.83 73.74 -16.40
CA ASN A 970 -57.54 73.27 -16.93
C ASN A 970 -57.55 71.75 -17.20
#